data_AF-A0A7K0EP88-F1
#
_entry.id   AF-A0A7K0EP88-F1
#
_cell.length_a   1.000
_cell.length_b   1.000
_cell.length_c   1.000
_cell.angle_alpha   90.00
_cell.angle_beta   90.00
_cell.angle_gamma   90.00
#
_symmetry.space_group_name_H-M   'P 1'
#
loop_
_entity.id
_entity.type
_entity.pdbx_description
1 polymer ?
#
loop_
_entity_poly.entity_id
_entity_poly.type
_entity_poly.pdbx_seq_one_letter_code
_entity_poly.pdbx_strand_id
1 'polypeptide(L)'
;MKKIVQIILLFNLSTAGFGQQIINGTVLNRTTQQPVPYANIGILHSNVGTLSNPDGSFSIRIPQKLLAGTIRFSALGFGKKAVPVRFFQGEKPVTIFLSERTKTLNTITITGKKERNQTFELGNRSFRGSVLETDTTYAGRSIALLIKPNESDWKKGFTFPVFLEKVNLRIFRNNLKSFRFRIRLNNVDPLTGQPGEDLLQQSIVMESTMKNGWLAFDLSALNYPVSKPFFVTFEQIVDLQDRTDIADGYRKYIQEHPERLKIDTVEFEGKKEVRQLLRGGIDLPGTFIGIVNSSAAADQFTSYVQETSFGEWKKVRGIVAATVTVSNQLNPTAPPVSEKPCQGNQPECVAEQLCRDFMDDTGLNGMQISVSVANKPIWSAALGFADVKNQIAVTDSTLFRINSVSKSLTSLALIQLVSEGKLDLDAPIQTYVPAFPVKKYPVTTRQLAGHLAGFRDYNEMDWNDFVRTEHFENAIQALRVFENDTLLFKPGSTFGYSTFGWNLIGAVIESVSGNNYLDYMAKNVWKPLGLHHTSGDDIRHAKTNRSKFYDATGQENELGDWSYKYAGGGLLSTTQDLVKLGNALLYGNTIPPKYRDILFTSQRTTDGQETGYGLGWYVGKDKNGHRIWYHAGDSFSSSSYLLIYPDDQLVIAFLANSQDGVAFDLQKIGELFYKK
;
A
#
# COMPACT_ATOMS: atom_id res chain seq x y z
N MET A 1 -57.85 -16.90 -43.75
CA MET A 1 -56.87 -15.80 -43.85
C MET A 1 -56.00 -15.79 -42.59
N LYS A 2 -54.69 -16.07 -42.78
CA LYS A 2 -53.49 -15.83 -41.92
C LYS A 2 -53.60 -16.13 -40.40
N LYS A 3 -53.01 -17.24 -39.92
CA LYS A 3 -51.62 -17.41 -39.34
C LYS A 3 -51.58 -16.96 -37.85
N ILE A 4 -51.20 -17.76 -36.84
CA ILE A 4 -49.86 -18.32 -36.58
C ILE A 4 -49.88 -19.33 -35.41
N VAL A 5 -48.98 -20.30 -35.52
CA VAL A 5 -48.59 -21.40 -34.62
C VAL A 5 -48.13 -20.92 -33.23
N GLN A 6 -48.61 -21.58 -32.17
CA GLN A 6 -48.07 -21.48 -30.81
C GLN A 6 -46.70 -22.17 -30.74
N ILE A 7 -45.64 -21.39 -30.51
CA ILE A 7 -44.34 -21.88 -30.04
C ILE A 7 -44.22 -21.52 -28.57
N ILE A 8 -44.04 -22.55 -27.74
CA ILE A 8 -43.63 -22.47 -26.34
C ILE A 8 -42.24 -21.84 -26.30
N LEU A 9 -42.14 -20.57 -25.92
CA LEU A 9 -40.87 -19.94 -25.56
C LEU A 9 -40.64 -20.13 -24.06
N LEU A 10 -39.83 -21.15 -23.72
CA LEU A 10 -39.06 -21.18 -22.49
C LEU A 10 -38.12 -19.97 -22.50
N PHE A 11 -38.52 -18.87 -21.89
CA PHE A 11 -37.59 -17.80 -21.52
C PHE A 11 -36.70 -18.32 -20.39
N ASN A 12 -35.60 -18.98 -20.77
CA ASN A 12 -34.38 -18.90 -19.99
C ASN A 12 -33.97 -17.43 -19.96
N LEU A 13 -34.41 -16.69 -18.94
CA LEU A 13 -33.64 -15.55 -18.49
C LEU A 13 -32.31 -16.12 -17.99
N SER A 14 -31.34 -16.19 -18.89
CA SER A 14 -29.94 -16.10 -18.49
C SER A 14 -29.83 -14.82 -17.69
N THR A 15 -29.83 -14.94 -16.36
CA THR A 15 -29.25 -13.92 -15.51
C THR A 15 -27.83 -13.75 -16.03
N ALA A 16 -27.56 -12.61 -16.67
CA ALA A 16 -26.21 -12.12 -16.76
C ALA A 16 -25.77 -11.92 -15.31
N GLY A 17 -25.27 -12.98 -14.69
CA GLY A 17 -24.62 -12.93 -13.40
C GLY A 17 -23.43 -12.03 -13.59
N PHE A 18 -23.55 -10.77 -13.18
CA PHE A 18 -22.40 -9.92 -12.92
C PHE A 18 -21.51 -10.71 -11.95
N GLY A 19 -20.45 -11.34 -12.46
CA GLY A 19 -19.58 -12.18 -11.65
C GLY A 19 -19.08 -11.37 -10.44
N GLN A 20 -19.39 -11.83 -9.24
CA GLN A 20 -18.82 -11.27 -8.02
C GLN A 20 -17.93 -12.36 -7.43
N GLN A 21 -16.70 -12.01 -7.10
CA GLN A 21 -15.84 -12.90 -6.34
C GLN A 21 -16.11 -12.66 -4.85
N ILE A 22 -16.43 -13.72 -4.11
CA ILE A 22 -16.57 -13.66 -2.66
C ILE A 22 -15.24 -14.13 -2.07
N ILE A 23 -14.65 -13.30 -1.22
CA ILE A 23 -13.43 -13.64 -0.49
C ILE A 23 -13.81 -13.83 0.96
N ASN A 24 -13.48 -15.01 1.48
CA ASN A 24 -13.65 -15.36 2.89
C ASN A 24 -12.29 -15.54 3.54
N GLY A 25 -12.18 -15.15 4.80
CA GLY A 25 -10.93 -15.27 5.53
C GLY A 25 -11.06 -14.92 7.00
N THR A 26 -9.91 -14.85 7.67
CA THR A 26 -9.81 -14.47 9.09
C THR A 26 -8.68 -13.47 9.27
N VAL A 27 -8.92 -12.45 10.09
CA VAL A 27 -7.88 -11.49 10.52
C VAL A 27 -7.38 -11.89 11.90
N LEU A 28 -6.10 -12.18 12.01
CA LEU A 28 -5.44 -12.59 13.26
C LEU A 28 -4.33 -11.61 13.64
N ASN A 29 -4.08 -11.50 14.93
CA ASN A 29 -2.91 -10.83 15.46
C ASN A 29 -1.68 -11.69 15.13
N ARG A 30 -0.67 -11.10 14.49
CA ARG A 30 0.53 -11.82 14.07
C ARG A 30 1.25 -12.51 15.25
N THR A 31 1.34 -11.83 16.39
CA THR A 31 2.11 -12.30 17.54
C THR A 31 1.31 -13.30 18.37
N THR A 32 0.09 -12.94 18.76
CA THR A 32 -0.72 -13.75 19.68
C THR A 32 -1.55 -14.82 18.98
N GLN A 33 -1.68 -14.74 17.65
CA GLN A 33 -2.55 -15.58 16.83
C GLN A 33 -4.04 -15.50 17.21
N GLN A 34 -4.41 -14.54 18.08
CA GLN A 34 -5.79 -14.31 18.47
C GLN A 34 -6.55 -13.55 17.37
N PRO A 35 -7.87 -13.74 17.25
CA PRO A 35 -8.71 -12.95 16.36
C PRO A 35 -8.58 -11.45 16.56
N VAL A 36 -8.53 -10.70 15.46
CA VAL A 36 -8.64 -9.23 15.48
C VAL A 36 -10.09 -8.87 15.15
N PRO A 37 -10.92 -8.54 16.16
CA PRO A 37 -12.32 -8.25 15.93
C PRO A 37 -12.50 -6.88 15.26
N TYR A 38 -13.48 -6.79 14.35
CA TYR A 38 -13.91 -5.54 13.73
C TYR A 38 -12.80 -4.77 12.96
N ALA A 39 -11.80 -5.46 12.42
CA ALA A 39 -10.83 -4.88 11.51
C ALA A 39 -11.55 -4.37 10.24
N ASN A 40 -11.21 -3.17 9.77
CA ASN A 40 -11.74 -2.62 8.51
C ASN A 40 -11.08 -3.32 7.33
N ILE A 41 -11.89 -3.77 6.38
CA ILE A 41 -11.45 -4.53 5.22
C ILE A 41 -12.12 -3.93 3.99
N GLY A 42 -11.38 -3.50 2.98
CA GLY A 42 -12.00 -2.90 1.81
C GLY A 42 -11.03 -2.45 0.74
N ILE A 43 -11.56 -2.13 -0.43
CA ILE A 43 -10.77 -1.67 -1.56
C ILE A 43 -10.66 -0.14 -1.47
N LEU A 44 -9.43 0.37 -1.53
CA LEU A 44 -9.14 1.81 -1.47
C LEU A 44 -9.94 2.58 -2.52
N HIS A 45 -10.42 3.77 -2.14
CA HIS A 45 -11.16 4.69 -3.03
C HIS A 45 -12.42 4.05 -3.65
N SER A 46 -13.05 3.12 -2.93
CA SER A 46 -14.26 2.43 -3.39
C SER A 46 -15.29 2.30 -2.27
N ASN A 47 -16.53 2.03 -2.65
CA ASN A 47 -17.62 1.70 -1.72
C ASN A 47 -17.69 0.18 -1.42
N VAL A 48 -16.60 -0.56 -1.65
CA VAL A 48 -16.52 -2.01 -1.40
C VAL A 48 -15.71 -2.26 -0.15
N GLY A 49 -16.38 -2.67 0.92
CA GLY A 49 -15.76 -2.96 2.21
C GLY A 49 -16.63 -3.80 3.14
N THR A 50 -16.01 -4.33 4.19
CA THR A 50 -16.58 -5.12 5.26
C THR A 50 -15.79 -4.88 6.56
N LEU A 51 -16.22 -5.53 7.65
CA LEU A 51 -15.50 -5.60 8.92
C LEU A 51 -15.29 -7.07 9.25
N SER A 52 -14.23 -7.41 9.99
CA SER A 52 -14.15 -8.73 10.62
C SER A 52 -15.19 -8.87 11.75
N ASN A 53 -15.68 -10.08 11.96
CA ASN A 53 -16.54 -10.47 13.05
C ASN A 53 -15.75 -10.53 14.38
N PRO A 54 -16.42 -10.72 15.53
CA PRO A 54 -15.74 -10.87 16.83
C PRO A 54 -14.69 -12.00 16.87
N ASP A 55 -14.91 -13.06 16.10
CA ASP A 55 -13.99 -14.20 15.93
C ASP A 55 -12.93 -13.95 14.83
N GLY A 56 -12.82 -12.73 14.31
CA GLY A 56 -11.86 -12.33 13.29
C GLY A 56 -12.25 -12.75 11.87
N SER A 57 -13.27 -13.59 11.70
CA SER A 57 -13.72 -14.03 10.37
C SER A 57 -14.29 -12.86 9.56
N PHE A 58 -14.15 -12.88 8.24
CA PHE A 58 -14.73 -11.88 7.36
C PHE A 58 -15.18 -12.46 6.03
N SER A 59 -16.11 -11.75 5.39
CA SER A 59 -16.52 -11.99 4.01
C SER A 59 -16.69 -10.66 3.28
N ILE A 60 -16.05 -10.54 2.11
CA ILE A 60 -16.14 -9.36 1.23
C ILE A 60 -16.49 -9.79 -0.19
N ARG A 61 -17.43 -9.08 -0.82
CA ARG A 61 -17.82 -9.29 -2.21
C ARG A 61 -17.15 -8.27 -3.11
N ILE A 62 -16.36 -8.74 -4.08
CA ILE A 62 -15.61 -7.90 -5.01
C ILE A 62 -16.26 -7.96 -6.40
N PRO A 63 -16.74 -6.83 -6.95
CA PRO A 63 -17.20 -6.74 -8.33
C PRO A 63 -16.07 -7.02 -9.34
N GLN A 64 -16.36 -7.67 -10.48
CA GLN A 64 -15.34 -7.97 -11.52
C GLN A 64 -14.43 -6.78 -11.87
N LYS A 65 -15.00 -5.57 -12.00
CA LYS A 65 -14.25 -4.35 -12.35
C LYS A 65 -13.18 -3.94 -11.33
N LEU A 66 -13.21 -4.50 -10.13
CA LEU A 66 -12.25 -4.22 -9.05
C LEU A 66 -11.30 -5.40 -8.76
N LEU A 67 -11.28 -6.45 -9.61
CA LEU A 67 -10.39 -7.61 -9.44
C LEU A 67 -8.90 -7.28 -9.64
N ALA A 68 -8.58 -6.18 -10.32
CA ALA A 68 -7.22 -5.65 -10.41
C ALA A 68 -6.83 -4.76 -9.21
N GLY A 69 -7.75 -4.57 -8.24
CA GLY A 69 -7.53 -3.70 -7.09
C GLY A 69 -6.73 -4.37 -5.95
N THR A 70 -6.60 -3.61 -4.86
CA THR A 70 -5.91 -4.03 -3.64
C THR A 70 -6.85 -3.91 -2.45
N ILE A 71 -6.96 -4.98 -1.67
CA ILE A 71 -7.73 -5.00 -0.42
C ILE A 71 -6.84 -4.50 0.70
N ARG A 72 -7.32 -3.51 1.44
CA ARG A 72 -6.68 -2.99 2.64
C ARG A 72 -7.36 -3.54 3.88
N PHE A 73 -6.55 -3.97 4.84
CA PHE A 73 -6.92 -4.40 6.17
C PHE A 73 -6.35 -3.40 7.18
N SER A 74 -7.12 -3.00 8.18
CA SER A 74 -6.63 -2.13 9.26
C SER A 74 -7.44 -2.32 10.53
N ALA A 75 -6.80 -2.23 11.69
CA ALA A 75 -7.48 -2.20 12.98
C ALA A 75 -6.79 -1.18 13.89
N LEU A 76 -7.55 -0.57 14.80
CA LEU A 76 -6.97 0.36 15.78
C LEU A 76 -6.00 -0.40 16.70
N GLY A 77 -4.81 0.15 16.88
CA GLY A 77 -3.71 -0.52 17.59
C GLY A 77 -2.92 -1.51 16.75
N PHE A 78 -3.24 -1.62 15.46
CA PHE A 78 -2.54 -2.49 14.52
C PHE A 78 -2.03 -1.71 13.32
N GLY A 79 -0.98 -2.24 12.68
CA GLY A 79 -0.56 -1.85 11.34
C GLY A 79 -1.66 -2.09 10.32
N LYS A 80 -1.56 -1.41 9.18
CA LYS A 80 -2.36 -1.70 7.99
C LYS A 80 -1.70 -2.83 7.19
N LYS A 81 -2.50 -3.57 6.43
CA LYS A 81 -1.99 -4.54 5.45
C LYS A 81 -2.69 -4.32 4.12
N ALA A 82 -1.95 -4.39 3.01
CA ALA A 82 -2.51 -4.24 1.68
C ALA A 82 -2.19 -5.49 0.87
N VAL A 83 -3.22 -6.14 0.33
CA VAL A 83 -3.08 -7.41 -0.40
C VAL A 83 -3.79 -7.29 -1.75
N PRO A 84 -3.06 -7.40 -2.88
CA PRO A 84 -3.68 -7.42 -4.21
C PRO A 84 -4.73 -8.54 -4.33
N VAL A 85 -5.86 -8.26 -4.98
CA VAL A 85 -7.00 -9.20 -5.06
C VAL A 85 -6.61 -10.54 -5.70
N ARG A 86 -5.63 -10.55 -6.62
CA ARG A 86 -5.08 -11.76 -7.24
C ARG A 86 -4.55 -12.81 -6.25
N PHE A 87 -4.14 -12.42 -5.04
CA PHE A 87 -3.66 -13.36 -4.02
C PHE A 87 -4.78 -14.14 -3.32
N PHE A 88 -6.04 -13.77 -3.56
CA PHE A 88 -7.22 -14.48 -3.03
C PHE A 88 -7.85 -15.42 -4.06
N GLN A 89 -7.10 -15.81 -5.10
CA GLN A 89 -7.56 -16.74 -6.12
C GLN A 89 -7.50 -18.18 -5.59
N GLY A 90 -8.66 -18.75 -5.27
CA GLY A 90 -8.83 -20.12 -4.76
C GLY A 90 -10.02 -20.22 -3.80
N GLU A 91 -10.61 -21.40 -3.64
CA GLU A 91 -11.76 -21.62 -2.75
C GLU A 91 -11.39 -21.67 -1.25
N LYS A 92 -10.10 -21.57 -0.90
CA LYS A 92 -9.64 -21.69 0.48
C LYS A 92 -9.76 -20.36 1.23
N PRO A 93 -10.25 -20.37 2.49
CA PRO A 93 -10.22 -19.19 3.35
C PRO A 93 -8.79 -18.69 3.54
N VAL A 94 -8.59 -17.37 3.45
CA VAL A 94 -7.27 -16.75 3.62
C VAL A 94 -7.11 -16.21 5.03
N THR A 95 -5.94 -16.42 5.63
CA THR A 95 -5.58 -15.80 6.91
C THR A 95 -4.74 -14.56 6.66
N ILE A 96 -5.18 -13.43 7.21
CA ILE A 96 -4.47 -12.15 7.16
C ILE A 96 -3.96 -11.82 8.55
N PHE A 97 -2.65 -11.56 8.64
CA PHE A 97 -2.03 -11.16 9.89
C PHE A 97 -1.88 -9.64 9.97
N LEU A 98 -2.35 -9.05 11.07
CA LEU A 98 -2.04 -7.68 11.44
C LEU A 98 -1.05 -7.67 12.61
N SER A 99 -0.01 -6.86 12.51
CA SER A 99 0.93 -6.62 13.60
C SER A 99 0.39 -5.52 14.51
N GLU A 100 0.51 -5.67 15.82
CA GLU A 100 0.24 -4.56 16.75
C GLU A 100 1.21 -3.41 16.49
N ARG A 101 0.71 -2.18 16.53
CA ARG A 101 1.56 -0.99 16.50
C ARG A 101 2.24 -0.87 17.86
N THR A 102 3.54 -1.10 17.89
CA THR A 102 4.38 -0.80 19.05
C THR A 102 4.83 0.65 19.00
N LYS A 103 3.88 1.59 19.18
CA LYS A 103 4.25 3.02 19.25
C LYS A 103 4.57 3.42 20.69
N THR A 104 5.84 3.61 20.97
CA THR A 104 6.28 4.24 22.23
C THR A 104 5.88 5.72 22.20
N LEU A 105 4.96 6.11 23.09
CA LEU A 105 4.47 7.49 23.19
C LEU A 105 5.54 8.38 23.86
N ASN A 106 5.80 9.56 23.29
CA ASN A 106 6.69 10.58 23.88
C ASN A 106 5.91 11.51 24.82
N THR A 107 6.49 11.90 25.95
CA THR A 107 5.90 12.88 26.89
C THR A 107 6.49 14.29 26.76
N ILE A 108 5.66 15.28 27.07
CA ILE A 108 6.03 16.67 27.36
C ILE A 108 6.00 16.81 28.90
N THR A 109 7.11 17.24 29.52
CA THR A 109 7.16 17.50 30.97
C THR A 109 6.58 18.87 31.28
N ILE A 110 5.60 18.94 32.18
CA ILE A 110 5.05 20.21 32.67
C ILE A 110 5.08 20.22 34.18
N THR A 111 5.94 21.08 34.70
CA THR A 111 6.07 21.41 36.12
C THR A 111 5.14 22.58 36.42
N GLY A 112 3.93 22.28 36.90
CA GLY A 112 2.93 23.29 37.28
C GLY A 112 2.26 23.00 38.63
N LYS A 113 1.93 24.06 39.37
CA LYS A 113 1.25 24.04 40.69
C LYS A 113 -0.14 23.38 40.58
N LYS A 114 -0.60 22.73 41.67
CA LYS A 114 -1.95 22.14 41.81
C LYS A 114 -3.04 23.20 41.60
N GLU A 115 -3.59 23.29 40.39
CA GLU A 115 -4.82 24.04 40.09
C GLU A 115 -6.06 23.19 40.41
N ARG A 116 -7.24 23.80 40.54
CA ARG A 116 -8.52 23.06 40.69
C ARG A 116 -8.92 22.42 39.36
N ASN A 117 -9.51 21.21 39.40
CA ASN A 117 -10.05 20.55 38.21
C ASN A 117 -11.19 21.39 37.61
N GLN A 118 -11.07 21.75 36.35
CA GLN A 118 -12.06 22.46 35.56
C GLN A 118 -12.29 21.70 34.26
N THR A 119 -13.57 21.50 33.91
CA THR A 119 -13.97 20.82 32.68
C THR A 119 -14.72 21.75 31.75
N PHE A 120 -14.51 21.57 30.45
CA PHE A 120 -15.09 22.40 29.39
C PHE A 120 -15.61 21.53 28.29
N GLU A 121 -16.68 21.96 27.64
CA GLU A 121 -17.27 21.22 26.56
C GLU A 121 -17.21 21.98 25.23
N LEU A 122 -16.78 21.28 24.20
CA LEU A 122 -16.63 21.75 22.82
C LEU A 122 -17.56 20.96 21.90
N GLY A 123 -17.88 21.52 20.72
CA GLY A 123 -18.68 20.84 19.69
C GLY A 123 -20.12 21.35 19.61
N ASN A 124 -20.99 20.57 18.98
CA ASN A 124 -22.35 20.96 18.65
C ASN A 124 -23.38 20.21 19.52
N ARG A 125 -24.11 20.94 20.36
CA ARG A 125 -25.27 20.41 21.11
C ARG A 125 -26.58 20.43 20.35
N SER A 126 -26.66 21.20 19.26
CA SER A 126 -27.93 21.48 18.58
C SER A 126 -28.33 20.35 17.63
N PHE A 127 -29.57 19.90 17.75
CA PHE A 127 -30.24 19.00 16.81
C PHE A 127 -31.68 19.51 16.60
N ARG A 128 -32.09 19.78 15.36
CA ARG A 128 -33.46 20.25 15.04
C ARG A 128 -34.10 19.34 14.01
N GLY A 129 -34.76 18.27 14.48
CA GLY A 129 -35.65 17.40 13.70
C GLY A 129 -35.05 16.69 12.49
N SER A 130 -33.75 16.85 12.24
CA SER A 130 -33.04 16.23 11.12
C SER A 130 -32.22 15.07 11.65
N VAL A 131 -32.14 14.02 10.84
CA VAL A 131 -31.39 12.81 11.17
C VAL A 131 -30.46 12.41 10.04
N LEU A 132 -29.36 11.76 10.41
CA LEU A 132 -28.57 10.98 9.48
C LEU A 132 -28.80 9.51 9.77
N GLU A 133 -29.28 8.80 8.77
CA GLU A 133 -29.37 7.34 8.74
C GLU A 133 -27.96 6.75 8.58
N THR A 134 -27.63 5.78 9.42
CA THR A 134 -26.31 5.14 9.41
C THR A 134 -26.36 3.66 9.02
N ASP A 135 -27.52 3.01 9.08
CA ASP A 135 -27.73 1.67 8.57
C ASP A 135 -27.60 1.66 7.05
N THR A 136 -26.42 1.24 6.61
CA THR A 136 -26.23 0.81 5.24
C THR A 136 -25.76 -0.63 5.29
N THR A 137 -26.00 -1.40 4.22
CA THR A 137 -25.39 -2.73 4.08
C THR A 137 -23.85 -2.64 3.95
N TYR A 138 -23.31 -1.44 3.82
CA TYR A 138 -21.87 -1.16 3.79
C TYR A 138 -21.32 -1.03 5.21
N ALA A 139 -20.16 -1.63 5.46
CA ALA A 139 -19.52 -1.59 6.75
C ALA A 139 -18.61 -0.37 6.91
N GLY A 140 -18.55 0.20 8.11
CA GLY A 140 -17.61 1.27 8.44
C GLY A 140 -18.02 2.65 7.95
N ARG A 141 -19.33 2.90 7.76
CA ARG A 141 -19.85 4.24 7.51
C ARG A 141 -19.55 5.12 8.71
N SER A 142 -18.96 6.29 8.45
CA SER A 142 -18.50 7.19 9.50
C SER A 142 -19.00 8.61 9.30
N ILE A 143 -19.23 9.30 10.42
CA ILE A 143 -19.47 10.74 10.47
C ILE A 143 -18.44 11.41 11.37
N ALA A 144 -17.84 12.49 10.88
CA ALA A 144 -16.83 13.27 11.58
C ALA A 144 -17.33 14.68 11.92
N LEU A 145 -16.94 15.19 13.09
CA LEU A 145 -17.13 16.58 13.52
C LEU A 145 -15.77 17.22 13.78
N LEU A 146 -15.49 18.34 13.14
CA LEU A 146 -14.27 19.12 13.39
C LEU A 146 -14.40 19.85 14.74
N ILE A 147 -13.46 19.58 15.65
CA ILE A 147 -13.28 20.29 16.91
C ILE A 147 -12.12 21.28 16.73
N LYS A 148 -12.43 22.57 16.85
CA LYS A 148 -11.44 23.66 16.79
C LYS A 148 -11.23 24.22 18.20
N PRO A 149 -10.14 23.86 18.90
CA PRO A 149 -9.75 24.58 20.10
C PRO A 149 -9.24 25.97 19.65
N ASN A 150 -10.03 27.04 19.84
CA ASN A 150 -9.73 28.36 19.29
C ASN A 150 -9.41 29.38 20.38
N GLU A 151 -8.19 29.97 20.42
CA GLU A 151 -7.68 30.83 21.51
C GLU A 151 -8.64 31.92 22.05
N SER A 152 -9.53 32.45 21.22
CA SER A 152 -10.52 33.47 21.62
C SER A 152 -11.61 32.97 22.57
N ASP A 153 -11.93 31.67 22.55
CA ASP A 153 -12.93 31.05 23.43
C ASP A 153 -12.41 30.87 24.88
N TRP A 154 -11.10 31.08 25.12
CA TRP A 154 -10.37 30.69 26.32
C TRP A 154 -10.08 31.88 27.26
N LYS A 155 -10.86 32.96 27.18
CA LYS A 155 -10.66 34.23 27.92
C LYS A 155 -10.82 34.17 29.46
N LYS A 156 -10.58 33.04 30.12
CA LYS A 156 -10.60 32.92 31.59
C LYS A 156 -9.51 31.99 32.15
N GLY A 157 -8.24 32.40 32.01
CA GLY A 157 -7.16 31.95 32.91
C GLY A 157 -6.67 30.50 32.77
N PHE A 158 -6.44 30.02 31.54
CA PHE A 158 -5.97 28.66 31.29
C PHE A 158 -4.44 28.55 31.20
N THR A 159 -3.89 27.44 31.72
CA THR A 159 -2.57 26.95 31.38
C THR A 159 -2.70 25.67 30.53
N PHE A 160 -2.05 25.64 29.36
CA PHE A 160 -1.96 24.42 28.55
C PHE A 160 -1.04 23.41 29.22
N PRO A 161 -1.27 22.10 28.99
CA PRO A 161 -2.26 21.44 28.13
C PRO A 161 -3.58 21.10 28.85
N VAL A 162 -4.65 20.96 28.07
CA VAL A 162 -5.91 20.33 28.50
C VAL A 162 -6.03 18.93 27.89
N PHE A 163 -6.74 18.04 28.56
CA PHE A 163 -6.81 16.61 28.28
C PHE A 163 -8.24 16.18 27.96
N LEU A 164 -8.39 15.26 26.99
CA LEU A 164 -9.67 14.69 26.61
C LEU A 164 -10.25 13.81 27.73
N GLU A 165 -11.49 14.08 28.12
CA GLU A 165 -12.19 13.33 29.17
C GLU A 165 -13.33 12.48 28.62
N LYS A 166 -14.19 13.08 27.79
CA LYS A 166 -15.42 12.44 27.33
C LYS A 166 -15.81 12.88 25.93
N VAL A 167 -16.49 12.01 25.20
CA VAL A 167 -17.17 12.37 23.96
C VAL A 167 -18.63 11.92 24.01
N ASN A 168 -19.55 12.75 23.55
CA ASN A 168 -20.98 12.42 23.47
C ASN A 168 -21.49 12.48 22.03
N LEU A 169 -22.33 11.52 21.64
CA LEU A 169 -23.04 11.48 20.35
C LEU A 169 -24.56 11.45 20.60
N ARG A 170 -25.32 12.29 19.89
CA ARG A 170 -26.79 12.29 20.00
C ARG A 170 -27.42 11.19 19.15
N ILE A 171 -27.97 10.16 19.80
CA ILE A 171 -28.85 9.19 19.17
C ILE A 171 -30.26 9.76 19.14
N PHE A 172 -30.78 10.05 17.95
CA PHE A 172 -32.13 10.55 17.75
C PHE A 172 -33.15 9.42 17.91
N ARG A 173 -32.90 8.28 17.24
CA ARG A 173 -33.74 7.09 17.31
C ARG A 173 -32.94 5.84 16.99
N ASN A 174 -33.28 4.71 17.59
CA ASN A 174 -32.78 3.39 17.22
C ASN A 174 -33.93 2.37 17.13
N ASN A 175 -34.09 1.79 15.95
CA ASN A 175 -35.08 0.75 15.66
C ASN A 175 -34.49 -0.67 15.71
N LEU A 176 -33.18 -0.81 15.87
CA LEU A 176 -32.49 -2.09 16.05
C LEU A 176 -32.58 -2.61 17.49
N LYS A 177 -32.26 -3.89 17.70
CA LYS A 177 -32.17 -4.50 19.04
C LYS A 177 -31.04 -3.89 19.86
N SER A 178 -29.85 -3.83 19.28
CA SER A 178 -28.68 -3.09 19.76
C SER A 178 -27.97 -2.45 18.57
N PHE A 179 -27.02 -1.58 18.86
CA PHE A 179 -26.12 -1.01 17.87
C PHE A 179 -24.74 -0.80 18.48
N ARG A 180 -23.71 -0.71 17.62
CA ARG A 180 -22.33 -0.48 18.02
C ARG A 180 -21.75 0.73 17.30
N PHE A 181 -21.09 1.60 18.05
CA PHE A 181 -20.26 2.67 17.49
C PHE A 181 -18.83 2.55 18.00
N ARG A 182 -17.87 2.70 17.09
CA ARG A 182 -16.48 2.96 17.40
C ARG A 182 -16.21 4.45 17.33
N ILE A 183 -15.47 4.97 18.29
CA ILE A 183 -14.95 6.34 18.24
C ILE A 183 -13.52 6.35 17.70
N ARG A 184 -13.22 7.38 16.89
CA ARG A 184 -11.91 7.67 16.33
C ARG A 184 -11.59 9.15 16.53
N LEU A 185 -10.30 9.48 16.63
CA LEU A 185 -9.83 10.87 16.68
C LEU A 185 -8.93 11.06 15.46
N ASN A 186 -9.32 11.85 14.48
CA ASN A 186 -8.50 12.06 13.29
C ASN A 186 -7.80 13.41 13.34
N ASN A 187 -6.55 13.49 12.88
CA ASN A 187 -5.95 14.81 12.63
C ASN A 187 -6.67 15.51 11.46
N VAL A 188 -6.41 16.80 11.30
CA VAL A 188 -6.81 17.54 10.09
C VAL A 188 -5.69 17.36 9.07
N ASP A 189 -6.02 16.75 7.93
CA ASP A 189 -5.09 16.63 6.82
C ASP A 189 -4.66 18.03 6.34
N PRO A 190 -3.35 18.34 6.27
CA PRO A 190 -2.88 19.70 6.00
C PRO A 190 -3.10 20.14 4.55
N LEU A 191 -3.27 19.21 3.61
CA LEU A 191 -3.46 19.50 2.20
C LEU A 191 -4.95 19.67 1.86
N THR A 192 -5.81 18.83 2.44
CA THR A 192 -7.22 18.75 2.07
C THR A 192 -8.16 19.39 3.10
N GLY A 193 -7.71 19.56 4.35
CA GLY A 193 -8.55 20.00 5.47
C GLY A 193 -9.60 18.98 5.92
N GLN A 194 -9.50 17.73 5.46
CA GLN A 194 -10.42 16.62 5.76
C GLN A 194 -9.91 15.79 6.95
N PRO A 195 -10.71 14.86 7.50
CA PRO A 195 -10.21 13.91 8.49
C PRO A 195 -9.08 13.06 7.90
N GLY A 196 -7.90 13.11 8.54
CA GLY A 196 -6.71 12.37 8.15
C GLY A 196 -6.48 11.11 8.98
N GLU A 197 -5.26 10.92 9.47
CA GLU A 197 -4.85 9.76 10.25
C GLU A 197 -5.56 9.66 11.59
N ASP A 198 -5.93 8.43 11.97
CA ASP A 198 -6.47 8.12 13.28
C ASP A 198 -5.36 8.18 14.35
N LEU A 199 -5.64 8.92 15.41
CA LEU A 199 -4.74 9.27 16.50
C LEU A 199 -4.89 8.29 17.68
N LEU A 200 -5.96 7.51 17.72
CA LEU A 200 -6.15 6.47 18.73
C LEU A 200 -5.30 5.23 18.40
N GLN A 201 -4.69 4.66 19.44
CA GLN A 201 -3.95 3.40 19.36
C GLN A 201 -4.74 2.20 19.85
N GLN A 202 -6.01 2.38 20.23
CA GLN A 202 -6.86 1.29 20.69
C GLN A 202 -8.30 1.49 20.22
N SER A 203 -8.99 0.37 19.99
CA SER A 203 -10.39 0.40 19.59
C SER A 203 -11.30 0.65 20.79
N ILE A 204 -12.01 1.79 20.76
CA ILE A 204 -13.00 2.13 21.77
C ILE A 204 -14.37 1.95 21.13
N VAL A 205 -14.98 0.81 21.40
CA VAL A 205 -16.29 0.41 20.87
C VAL A 205 -17.31 0.47 21.99
N MET A 206 -18.46 1.07 21.71
CA MET A 206 -19.59 1.10 22.60
C MET A 206 -20.77 0.37 21.97
N GLU A 207 -21.26 -0.65 22.66
CA GLU A 207 -22.54 -1.30 22.37
C GLU A 207 -23.64 -0.67 23.23
N SER A 208 -24.82 -0.45 22.64
CA SER A 208 -25.98 0.07 23.37
C SER A 208 -27.29 -0.45 22.81
N THR A 209 -28.29 -0.55 23.67
CA THR A 209 -29.69 -0.84 23.31
C THR A 209 -30.57 0.41 23.39
N MET A 210 -29.97 1.59 23.66
CA MET A 210 -30.73 2.83 23.87
C MET A 210 -31.61 3.17 22.68
N LYS A 211 -32.82 3.67 22.94
CA LYS A 211 -33.76 4.04 21.87
C LYS A 211 -33.59 5.49 21.41
N ASN A 212 -33.14 6.38 22.28
CA ASN A 212 -32.76 7.76 22.00
C ASN A 212 -31.96 8.30 23.20
N GLY A 213 -31.14 9.33 23.02
CA GLY A 213 -30.34 9.90 24.12
C GLY A 213 -28.95 10.37 23.69
N TRP A 214 -28.09 10.70 24.67
CA TRP A 214 -26.67 10.96 24.44
C TRP A 214 -25.86 9.71 24.76
N LEU A 215 -25.24 9.12 23.74
CA LEU A 215 -24.29 8.02 23.86
C LEU A 215 -22.94 8.60 24.29
N ALA A 216 -22.36 8.10 25.37
CA ALA A 216 -21.24 8.72 26.07
C ALA A 216 -20.01 7.81 26.09
N PHE A 217 -18.90 8.23 25.47
CA PHE A 217 -17.60 7.56 25.50
C PHE A 217 -16.72 8.19 26.58
N ASP A 218 -16.33 7.40 27.58
CA ASP A 218 -15.31 7.81 28.56
C ASP A 218 -13.91 7.58 27.96
N LEU A 219 -13.16 8.68 27.85
CA LEU A 219 -11.81 8.71 27.27
C LEU A 219 -10.78 9.23 28.29
N SER A 220 -11.19 9.43 29.54
CA SER A 220 -10.37 10.06 30.58
C SER A 220 -9.06 9.30 30.86
N ALA A 221 -9.06 7.99 30.65
CA ALA A 221 -7.87 7.15 30.78
C ALA A 221 -6.82 7.39 29.68
N LEU A 222 -7.19 7.98 28.54
CA LEU A 222 -6.26 8.24 27.44
C LEU A 222 -5.27 9.36 27.75
N ASN A 223 -5.64 10.29 28.65
CA ASN A 223 -4.87 11.50 28.93
C ASN A 223 -4.43 12.23 27.64
N TYR A 224 -5.28 12.24 26.61
CA TYR A 224 -4.94 12.74 25.28
C TYR A 224 -4.87 14.28 25.28
N PRO A 225 -3.70 14.90 24.98
CA PRO A 225 -3.56 16.35 25.03
C PRO A 225 -4.24 17.00 23.81
N VAL A 226 -5.10 17.99 24.06
CA VAL A 226 -5.76 18.76 23.00
C VAL A 226 -5.02 20.08 22.82
N SER A 227 -4.27 20.19 21.72
CA SER A 227 -3.49 21.39 21.38
C SER A 227 -3.68 21.88 19.95
N LYS A 228 -4.29 21.07 19.08
CA LYS A 228 -4.55 21.37 17.66
C LYS A 228 -5.97 20.98 17.29
N PRO A 229 -6.54 21.56 16.22
CA PRO A 229 -7.79 21.07 15.65
C PRO A 229 -7.71 19.59 15.28
N PHE A 230 -8.80 18.88 15.53
CA PHE A 230 -8.93 17.45 15.24
C PHE A 230 -10.39 17.11 14.94
N PHE A 231 -10.62 16.00 14.26
CA PHE A 231 -11.95 15.46 14.06
C PHE A 231 -12.26 14.40 15.12
N VAL A 232 -13.46 14.47 15.68
CA VAL A 232 -14.07 13.32 16.35
C VAL A 232 -14.93 12.58 15.35
N THR A 233 -14.64 11.30 15.16
CA THR A 233 -15.30 10.47 14.16
C THR A 233 -16.03 9.32 14.83
N PHE A 234 -17.28 9.11 14.42
CA PHE A 234 -18.13 8.01 14.88
C PHE A 234 -18.36 7.06 13.73
N GLU A 235 -17.90 5.82 13.87
CA GLU A 235 -18.03 4.76 12.88
C GLU A 235 -19.05 3.74 13.38
N GLN A 236 -20.11 3.49 12.61
CA GLN A 236 -21.04 2.43 12.96
C GLN A 236 -20.42 1.07 12.63
N ILE A 237 -20.41 0.18 13.62
CA ILE A 237 -19.93 -1.19 13.47
C ILE A 237 -21.13 -2.07 13.17
N VAL A 238 -21.10 -2.72 12.00
CA VAL A 238 -22.15 -3.61 11.50
C VAL A 238 -21.50 -4.94 11.08
N ASP A 239 -21.65 -5.96 11.92
CA ASP A 239 -21.14 -7.31 11.65
C ASP A 239 -22.08 -8.10 10.72
N LEU A 240 -21.74 -9.37 10.44
CA LEU A 240 -22.55 -10.21 9.54
C LEU A 240 -23.99 -10.41 10.03
N GLN A 241 -24.18 -10.55 11.35
CA GLN A 241 -25.51 -10.74 11.92
C GLN A 241 -26.32 -9.45 11.83
N ASP A 242 -25.73 -8.31 12.18
CA ASP A 242 -26.40 -7.01 12.07
C ASP A 242 -26.87 -6.73 10.63
N ARG A 243 -26.05 -7.03 9.62
CA ARG A 243 -26.43 -6.85 8.21
C ARG A 243 -27.60 -7.74 7.82
N THR A 244 -27.63 -8.96 8.35
CA THR A 244 -28.72 -9.90 8.09
C THR A 244 -30.01 -9.38 8.72
N ASP A 245 -29.95 -8.94 9.97
CA ASP A 245 -31.09 -8.38 10.71
C ASP A 245 -31.62 -7.09 10.04
N ILE A 246 -30.74 -6.19 9.60
CA ILE A 246 -31.12 -4.98 8.85
C ILE A 246 -31.79 -5.38 7.53
N ALA A 247 -31.19 -6.28 6.74
CA ALA A 247 -31.74 -6.69 5.46
C ALA A 247 -33.10 -7.41 5.60
N ASP A 248 -33.28 -8.22 6.64
CA ASP A 248 -34.56 -8.84 6.98
C ASP A 248 -35.60 -7.79 7.40
N GLY A 249 -35.18 -6.81 8.20
CA GLY A 249 -36.00 -5.67 8.58
C GLY A 249 -36.51 -4.88 7.37
N TYR A 250 -35.64 -4.60 6.39
CA TYR A 250 -36.02 -3.89 5.17
C TYR A 250 -36.99 -4.73 4.33
N ARG A 251 -36.76 -6.04 4.20
CA ARG A 251 -37.68 -6.95 3.51
C ARG A 251 -39.06 -6.94 4.15
N LYS A 252 -39.12 -7.01 5.47
CA LYS A 252 -40.37 -6.92 6.24
C LYS A 252 -41.05 -5.56 6.05
N TYR A 253 -40.31 -4.46 6.13
CA TYR A 253 -40.85 -3.11 5.92
C TYR A 253 -41.47 -2.95 4.53
N ILE A 254 -40.80 -3.44 3.49
CA ILE A 254 -41.31 -3.41 2.11
C ILE A 254 -42.58 -4.24 1.96
N GLN A 255 -42.69 -5.38 2.67
CA GLN A 255 -43.89 -6.19 2.69
C GLN A 255 -45.06 -5.50 3.40
N GLU A 256 -44.78 -4.78 4.49
CA GLU A 256 -45.79 -4.07 5.30
C GLU A 256 -46.22 -2.74 4.68
N HIS A 257 -45.32 -2.09 3.92
CA HIS A 257 -45.52 -0.79 3.27
C HIS A 257 -45.21 -0.82 1.76
N PRO A 258 -45.87 -1.69 0.98
CA PRO A 258 -45.61 -1.81 -0.46
C PRO A 258 -45.89 -0.49 -1.21
N GLU A 259 -46.79 0.35 -0.70
CA GLU A 259 -47.12 1.67 -1.25
C GLU A 259 -45.95 2.67 -1.20
N ARG A 260 -44.94 2.42 -0.35
CA ARG A 260 -43.76 3.25 -0.21
C ARG A 260 -42.61 2.86 -1.14
N LEU A 261 -42.72 1.72 -1.82
CA LEU A 261 -41.73 1.28 -2.82
C LEU A 261 -42.10 1.85 -4.18
N LYS A 262 -41.32 2.82 -4.68
CA LYS A 262 -41.47 3.35 -6.04
C LYS A 262 -40.44 2.68 -6.96
N ILE A 263 -40.89 2.15 -8.08
CA ILE A 263 -40.00 1.61 -9.12
C ILE A 263 -39.94 2.64 -10.24
N ASP A 264 -38.83 3.34 -10.37
CA ASP A 264 -38.58 4.29 -11.47
C ASP A 264 -37.61 3.67 -12.47
N THR A 265 -37.86 3.86 -13.76
CA THR A 265 -36.89 3.53 -14.80
C THR A 265 -36.13 4.79 -15.15
N VAL A 266 -34.84 4.83 -14.87
CA VAL A 266 -33.95 5.97 -15.13
C VAL A 266 -33.03 5.62 -16.28
N GLU A 267 -32.96 6.49 -17.28
CA GLU A 267 -32.05 6.32 -18.41
C GLU A 267 -30.74 7.07 -18.12
N PHE A 268 -29.64 6.32 -18.02
CA PHE A 268 -28.31 6.86 -17.78
C PHE A 268 -27.37 6.31 -18.86
N GLU A 269 -26.69 7.21 -19.58
CA GLU A 269 -25.78 6.86 -20.69
C GLU A 269 -26.42 5.94 -21.76
N GLY A 270 -27.70 6.16 -22.07
CA GLY A 270 -28.44 5.39 -23.08
C GLY A 270 -28.86 3.98 -22.65
N LYS A 271 -28.71 3.62 -21.37
CA LYS A 271 -29.24 2.38 -20.78
C LYS A 271 -30.36 2.69 -19.80
N LYS A 272 -31.49 1.99 -19.96
CA LYS A 272 -32.62 2.03 -19.01
C LYS A 272 -32.29 1.16 -17.80
N GLU A 273 -32.04 1.79 -16.66
CA GLU A 273 -31.91 1.11 -15.36
C GLU A 273 -33.22 1.21 -14.58
N VAL A 274 -33.71 0.08 -14.08
CA VAL A 274 -34.83 0.06 -13.13
C VAL A 274 -34.28 0.30 -11.73
N ARG A 275 -34.65 1.42 -11.10
CA ARG A 275 -34.28 1.77 -9.73
C ARG A 275 -35.48 1.65 -8.80
N GLN A 276 -35.28 0.91 -7.72
CA GLN A 276 -36.21 0.87 -6.60
C GLN A 276 -35.88 2.00 -5.62
N LEU A 277 -36.82 2.92 -5.43
CA LEU A 277 -36.77 4.04 -4.51
C LEU A 277 -37.76 3.78 -3.38
N LEU A 278 -37.25 3.38 -2.22
CA LEU A 278 -38.06 3.24 -1.02
C LEU A 278 -38.23 4.61 -0.34
N ARG A 279 -39.46 5.12 -0.26
CA ARG A 279 -39.79 6.33 0.50
C ARG A 279 -39.95 5.97 1.99
N GLY A 280 -38.83 5.93 2.72
CA GLY A 280 -38.84 5.72 4.17
C GLY A 280 -38.61 6.98 5.01
N GLY A 281 -38.76 6.85 6.33
CA GLY A 281 -38.43 7.86 7.34
C GLY A 281 -37.77 7.22 8.57
N ILE A 282 -37.93 7.83 9.76
CA ILE A 282 -37.36 7.34 11.03
C ILE A 282 -37.98 6.02 11.55
N ASP A 283 -38.82 5.38 10.75
CA ASP A 283 -39.44 4.07 10.93
C ASP A 283 -38.65 2.94 10.25
N LEU A 284 -37.66 3.26 9.41
CA LEU A 284 -36.80 2.27 8.79
C LEU A 284 -35.93 1.49 9.81
N PRO A 285 -35.55 0.24 9.54
CA PRO A 285 -34.71 -0.55 10.42
C PRO A 285 -33.28 0.01 10.50
N GLY A 286 -33.00 0.84 11.51
CA GLY A 286 -31.73 1.53 11.60
C GLY A 286 -31.46 2.28 12.89
N THR A 287 -30.26 2.87 12.96
CA THR A 287 -29.88 3.83 13.99
C THR A 287 -29.73 5.21 13.35
N PHE A 288 -30.40 6.20 13.94
CA PHE A 288 -30.49 7.56 13.41
C PHE A 288 -29.78 8.52 14.35
N ILE A 289 -28.78 9.22 13.83
CA ILE A 289 -27.99 10.21 14.57
C ILE A 289 -28.67 11.59 14.43
N GLY A 290 -28.72 12.34 15.53
CA GLY A 290 -29.22 13.72 15.51
C GLY A 290 -28.27 14.66 14.77
N ILE A 291 -28.81 15.43 13.82
CA ILE A 291 -28.07 16.48 13.12
C ILE A 291 -28.84 17.81 13.16
N VAL A 292 -28.14 18.91 12.87
CA VAL A 292 -28.73 20.21 12.57
C VAL A 292 -28.36 20.62 11.14
N ASN A 293 -29.37 20.99 10.36
CA ASN A 293 -29.20 21.43 8.98
C ASN A 293 -29.59 22.91 8.87
N SER A 294 -28.65 23.81 9.20
CA SER A 294 -28.85 25.26 9.13
C SER A 294 -27.55 25.96 8.74
N SER A 295 -27.66 27.08 8.02
CA SER A 295 -26.48 27.88 7.62
C SER A 295 -25.68 28.35 8.83
N ALA A 296 -26.35 28.82 9.88
CA ALA A 296 -25.69 29.26 11.12
C ALA A 296 -24.85 28.14 11.77
N ALA A 297 -25.32 26.89 11.74
CA ALA A 297 -24.53 25.76 12.25
C ALA A 297 -23.38 25.40 11.31
N ALA A 298 -23.58 25.49 9.99
CA ALA A 298 -22.56 25.20 8.98
C ALA A 298 -21.45 26.26 8.92
N ASP A 299 -21.73 27.50 9.35
CA ASP A 299 -20.72 28.55 9.49
C ASP A 299 -19.82 28.32 10.71
N GLN A 300 -20.37 27.73 11.78
CA GLN A 300 -19.65 27.49 13.04
C GLN A 300 -18.95 26.13 13.08
N PHE A 301 -19.55 25.09 12.51
CA PHE A 301 -19.08 23.71 12.60
C PHE A 301 -18.87 23.11 11.21
N THR A 302 -18.08 22.04 11.15
CA THR A 302 -17.83 21.32 9.90
C THR A 302 -17.96 19.82 10.15
N SER A 303 -18.77 19.17 9.31
CA SER A 303 -18.95 17.72 9.32
C SER A 303 -18.65 17.08 7.97
N TYR A 304 -18.13 15.86 8.02
CA TYR A 304 -17.86 15.02 6.87
C TYR A 304 -18.49 13.63 7.07
N VAL A 305 -18.84 12.97 5.98
CA VAL A 305 -19.29 11.57 5.98
C VAL A 305 -18.47 10.76 4.98
N GLN A 306 -18.31 9.47 5.26
CA GLN A 306 -17.79 8.48 4.32
C GLN A 306 -18.63 7.21 4.38
N GLU A 307 -18.78 6.52 3.26
CA GLU A 307 -19.63 5.33 3.13
C GLU A 307 -18.99 4.06 3.71
N THR A 308 -17.65 3.99 3.69
CA THR A 308 -16.85 2.89 4.26
C THR A 308 -15.61 3.47 4.92
N SER A 309 -14.90 2.66 5.73
CA SER A 309 -13.67 3.09 6.42
C SER A 309 -12.52 3.48 5.47
N PHE A 310 -12.63 3.15 4.17
CA PHE A 310 -11.64 3.46 3.12
C PHE A 310 -12.22 4.26 1.95
N GLY A 311 -13.45 4.76 2.12
CA GLY A 311 -14.11 5.63 1.15
C GLY A 311 -13.61 7.06 1.22
N GLU A 312 -14.04 7.88 0.26
CA GLU A 312 -13.71 9.31 0.26
C GLU A 312 -14.60 10.09 1.24
N TRP A 313 -13.98 11.03 1.96
CA TRP A 313 -14.71 11.97 2.80
C TRP A 313 -15.48 12.99 1.96
N LYS A 314 -16.76 13.15 2.27
CA LYS A 314 -17.65 14.13 1.65
C LYS A 314 -18.13 15.14 2.67
N LYS A 315 -17.87 16.41 2.42
CA LYS A 315 -18.38 17.50 3.25
C LYS A 315 -19.90 17.54 3.18
N VAL A 316 -20.56 17.66 4.32
CA VAL A 316 -22.04 17.70 4.39
C VAL A 316 -22.51 18.99 5.04
N ARG A 317 -23.72 19.45 4.66
CA ARG A 317 -24.38 20.59 5.29
C ARG A 317 -24.99 20.25 6.66
N GLY A 318 -25.38 19.00 6.85
CA GLY A 318 -25.88 18.50 8.13
C GLY A 318 -24.75 18.36 9.14
N ILE A 319 -24.81 19.14 10.22
CA ILE A 319 -23.82 19.11 11.30
C ILE A 319 -24.27 18.11 12.36
N VAL A 320 -23.41 17.15 12.70
CA VAL A 320 -23.71 16.15 13.73
C VAL A 320 -23.81 16.80 15.12
N ALA A 321 -24.77 16.35 15.92
CA ALA A 321 -24.88 16.73 17.32
C ALA A 321 -23.96 15.82 18.16
N ALA A 322 -22.74 16.30 18.39
CA ALA A 322 -21.72 15.65 19.19
C ALA A 322 -20.91 16.67 19.98
N THR A 323 -20.49 16.29 21.19
CA THR A 323 -19.69 17.14 22.08
C THR A 323 -18.46 16.44 22.62
N VAL A 324 -17.46 17.21 23.00
CA VAL A 324 -16.20 16.77 23.59
C VAL A 324 -15.96 17.50 24.89
N THR A 325 -15.77 16.77 25.99
CA THR A 325 -15.37 17.33 27.28
C THR A 325 -13.85 17.22 27.45
N VAL A 326 -13.21 18.32 27.83
CA VAL A 326 -11.77 18.39 28.16
C VAL A 326 -11.58 18.88 29.60
N SER A 327 -10.50 18.44 30.25
CA SER A 327 -10.11 18.81 31.62
C SER A 327 -8.71 19.44 31.64
N ASN A 328 -8.46 20.37 32.58
CA ASN A 328 -7.12 20.88 32.86
C ASN A 328 -6.26 19.96 33.76
N GLN A 329 -6.73 18.75 34.09
CA GLN A 329 -6.00 17.77 34.90
C GLN A 329 -5.86 16.43 34.18
N LEU A 330 -4.71 15.79 34.41
CA LEU A 330 -4.50 14.37 34.07
C LEU A 330 -5.29 13.48 35.02
N ASN A 331 -5.78 12.34 34.51
CA ASN A 331 -6.33 11.30 35.34
C ASN A 331 -5.17 10.48 35.98
N PRO A 332 -5.01 10.47 37.32
CA PRO A 332 -3.80 9.99 38.01
C PRO A 332 -3.60 8.46 38.02
N THR A 333 -4.46 7.67 37.37
CA THR A 333 -4.42 6.19 37.38
C THR A 333 -3.75 5.54 36.16
N ALA A 334 -3.05 6.29 35.32
CA ALA A 334 -2.29 5.72 34.20
C ALA A 334 -0.89 5.21 34.65
N PRO A 335 -0.47 3.98 34.29
CA PRO A 335 0.84 3.46 34.69
C PRO A 335 2.00 4.19 33.98
N PRO A 336 3.15 4.40 34.66
CA PRO A 336 4.33 5.04 34.08
C PRO A 336 5.27 4.01 33.44
N VAL A 337 5.82 4.30 32.25
CA VAL A 337 6.96 3.56 31.70
C VAL A 337 7.93 4.51 30.98
N SER A 338 9.21 4.21 31.16
CA SER A 338 10.43 4.94 30.82
C SER A 338 11.17 4.20 29.69
N GLU A 339 11.59 4.89 28.62
CA GLU A 339 13.00 5.18 28.21
C GLU A 339 13.14 5.55 26.71
N LYS A 340 14.26 6.21 26.36
CA LYS A 340 14.47 7.22 25.30
C LYS A 340 14.61 6.73 23.83
N PRO A 341 14.01 7.40 22.82
CA PRO A 341 14.45 7.34 21.43
C PRO A 341 15.58 8.33 21.11
N CYS A 342 16.27 8.11 19.98
CA CYS A 342 17.39 8.89 19.44
C CYS A 342 17.23 10.42 19.65
N GLN A 343 18.20 11.05 20.32
CA GLN A 343 18.15 12.47 20.63
C GLN A 343 18.64 13.32 19.45
N GLY A 344 17.72 13.87 18.64
CA GLY A 344 18.02 15.00 17.75
C GLY A 344 17.22 15.05 16.44
N ASN A 345 17.13 16.23 15.82
CA ASN A 345 16.57 16.48 14.48
C ASN A 345 17.56 16.09 13.35
N GLN A 346 18.47 15.14 13.60
CA GLN A 346 19.43 14.72 12.58
C GLN A 346 18.71 13.92 11.48
N PRO A 347 19.01 14.15 10.18
CA PRO A 347 18.40 13.44 9.06
C PRO A 347 18.34 11.92 9.23
N GLU A 348 19.39 11.31 9.76
CA GLU A 348 19.52 9.86 9.97
C GLU A 348 18.53 9.34 11.02
N CYS A 349 18.30 10.10 12.09
CA CYS A 349 17.34 9.75 13.13
C CYS A 349 15.90 9.80 12.59
N VAL A 350 15.59 10.81 11.77
CA VAL A 350 14.29 10.93 11.12
C VAL A 350 14.09 9.80 10.11
N ALA A 351 15.12 9.48 9.31
CA ALA A 351 15.09 8.39 8.35
C ALA A 351 14.84 7.02 9.02
N GLU A 352 15.51 6.73 10.13
CA GLU A 352 15.29 5.49 10.87
C GLU A 352 13.87 5.43 11.46
N GLN A 353 13.36 6.53 12.02
CA GLN A 353 11.99 6.58 12.53
C GLN A 353 10.96 6.34 11.41
N LEU A 354 11.17 6.92 10.22
CA LEU A 354 10.31 6.67 9.05
C LEU A 354 10.30 5.19 8.67
N CYS A 355 11.44 4.50 8.76
CA CYS A 355 11.51 3.07 8.50
C CYS A 355 10.75 2.27 9.56
N ARG A 356 10.94 2.57 10.86
CA ARG A 356 10.23 1.91 11.96
C ARG A 356 8.72 2.12 11.86
N ASP A 357 8.29 3.36 11.64
CA ASP A 357 6.88 3.70 11.44
C ASP A 357 6.30 2.93 10.25
N PHE A 358 7.05 2.78 9.15
CA PHE A 358 6.62 2.00 8.00
C PHE A 358 6.51 0.50 8.30
N MET A 359 7.47 -0.08 9.02
CA MET A 359 7.41 -1.49 9.42
C MET A 359 6.23 -1.78 10.34
N ASP A 360 6.02 -0.93 11.35
CA ASP A 360 4.87 -1.01 12.26
C ASP A 360 3.55 -0.85 11.49
N ASP A 361 3.51 0.06 10.51
CA ASP A 361 2.32 0.34 9.71
C ASP A 361 2.00 -0.71 8.66
N THR A 362 2.95 -1.53 8.23
CA THR A 362 2.75 -2.53 7.16
C THR A 362 2.83 -3.97 7.65
N GLY A 363 3.37 -4.17 8.86
CA GLY A 363 3.79 -5.49 9.33
C GLY A 363 4.91 -6.08 8.48
N LEU A 364 5.78 -5.23 7.91
CA LEU A 364 6.94 -5.68 7.14
C LEU A 364 7.86 -6.52 8.03
N ASN A 365 8.29 -7.68 7.54
CA ASN A 365 9.08 -8.62 8.33
C ASN A 365 10.52 -8.15 8.53
N GLY A 366 11.20 -7.76 7.45
CA GLY A 366 12.57 -7.30 7.49
C GLY A 366 12.94 -6.41 6.32
N MET A 367 13.81 -5.44 6.57
CA MET A 367 14.34 -4.54 5.56
C MET A 367 15.78 -4.11 5.83
N GLN A 368 16.45 -3.71 4.76
CA GLN A 368 17.69 -2.95 4.77
C GLN A 368 17.50 -1.63 4.03
N ILE A 369 18.21 -0.60 4.47
CA ILE A 369 18.34 0.67 3.75
C ILE A 369 19.74 1.24 3.95
N SER A 370 20.32 1.81 2.91
CA SER A 370 21.61 2.50 2.96
C SER A 370 21.56 3.80 2.17
N VAL A 371 22.18 4.85 2.69
CA VAL A 371 22.25 6.17 2.08
C VAL A 371 23.71 6.62 2.00
N SER A 372 24.10 7.12 0.83
CA SER A 372 25.41 7.74 0.61
C SER A 372 25.27 9.11 -0.01
N VAL A 373 26.06 10.06 0.48
CA VAL A 373 26.17 11.43 -0.05
C VAL A 373 27.64 11.71 -0.35
N ALA A 374 27.92 12.28 -1.52
CA ALA A 374 29.27 12.64 -1.96
C ALA A 374 30.29 11.48 -1.82
N ASN A 375 29.89 10.28 -2.27
CA ASN A 375 30.68 9.04 -2.22
C ASN A 375 31.00 8.54 -0.80
N LYS A 376 30.28 9.00 0.23
CA LYS A 376 30.46 8.55 1.62
C LYS A 376 29.16 7.92 2.12
N PRO A 377 29.18 6.69 2.69
CA PRO A 377 28.02 6.15 3.36
C PRO A 377 27.77 6.98 4.62
N ILE A 378 26.61 7.60 4.72
CA ILE A 378 26.25 8.47 5.86
C ILE A 378 25.32 7.76 6.85
N TRP A 379 24.52 6.81 6.36
CA TRP A 379 23.59 6.06 7.18
C TRP A 379 23.25 4.70 6.57
N SER A 380 23.02 3.71 7.42
CA SER A 380 22.46 2.42 7.04
C SER A 380 21.66 1.86 8.21
N ALA A 381 20.59 1.13 7.91
CA ALA A 381 19.78 0.45 8.90
C ALA A 381 19.38 -0.94 8.39
N ALA A 382 19.44 -1.91 9.30
CA ALA A 382 18.95 -3.26 9.13
C ALA A 382 17.90 -3.50 10.22
N LEU A 383 16.65 -3.72 9.82
CA LEU A 383 15.50 -3.75 10.73
C LEU A 383 14.66 -5.01 10.53
N GLY A 384 14.10 -5.53 11.62
CA GLY A 384 13.23 -6.71 11.64
C GLY A 384 13.98 -8.04 11.51
N PHE A 385 13.32 -9.03 10.92
CA PHE A 385 13.78 -10.41 10.85
C PHE A 385 14.02 -10.85 9.40
N ALA A 386 15.18 -11.46 9.17
CA ALA A 386 15.50 -12.23 7.96
C ALA A 386 14.78 -13.58 7.96
N ASP A 387 14.55 -14.16 9.15
CA ASP A 387 13.71 -15.34 9.37
C ASP A 387 12.83 -15.12 10.60
N VAL A 388 11.54 -14.92 10.36
CA VAL A 388 10.53 -14.66 11.39
C VAL A 388 10.36 -15.87 12.31
N LYS A 389 10.36 -17.09 11.76
CA LYS A 389 10.09 -18.32 12.54
C LYS A 389 11.20 -18.59 13.53
N ASN A 390 12.45 -18.39 13.11
CA ASN A 390 13.64 -18.62 13.93
C ASN A 390 14.14 -17.35 14.63
N GLN A 391 13.41 -16.22 14.51
CA GLN A 391 13.78 -14.91 15.06
C GLN A 391 15.20 -14.45 14.68
N ILE A 392 15.64 -14.76 13.46
CA ILE A 392 16.94 -14.32 12.95
C ILE A 392 16.80 -12.88 12.47
N ALA A 393 17.48 -11.94 13.13
CA ALA A 393 17.45 -10.53 12.77
C ALA A 393 18.06 -10.26 11.39
N VAL A 394 17.56 -9.23 10.71
CA VAL A 394 18.26 -8.66 9.55
C VAL A 394 19.55 -8.01 10.01
N THR A 395 20.64 -8.25 9.30
CA THR A 395 21.95 -7.63 9.50
C THR A 395 22.41 -6.97 8.21
N ASP A 396 23.49 -6.19 8.23
CA ASP A 396 24.08 -5.59 7.03
C ASP A 396 24.56 -6.60 5.97
N SER A 397 24.73 -7.86 6.36
CA SER A 397 25.14 -8.95 5.46
C SER A 397 23.98 -9.85 5.01
N THR A 398 22.75 -9.59 5.47
CA THR A 398 21.57 -10.34 5.03
C THR A 398 21.32 -10.11 3.53
N LEU A 399 21.22 -11.19 2.76
CA LEU A 399 20.97 -11.12 1.33
C LEU A 399 19.47 -11.08 1.04
N PHE A 400 19.06 -10.13 0.22
CA PHE A 400 17.71 -10.00 -0.30
C PHE A 400 17.71 -10.18 -1.81
N ARG A 401 16.60 -10.71 -2.36
CA ARG A 401 16.31 -10.66 -3.80
C ARG A 401 16.21 -9.21 -4.23
N ILE A 402 17.03 -8.81 -5.20
CA ILE A 402 17.01 -7.44 -5.73
C ILE A 402 16.12 -7.31 -6.97
N ASN A 403 15.47 -8.39 -7.41
CA ASN A 403 14.52 -8.38 -8.51
C ASN A 403 15.08 -7.60 -9.72
N SER A 404 14.26 -6.78 -10.37
CA SER A 404 14.65 -6.03 -11.55
C SER A 404 15.80 -5.02 -11.38
N VAL A 405 16.25 -4.71 -10.16
CA VAL A 405 17.53 -3.98 -9.96
C VAL A 405 18.72 -4.78 -10.51
N SER A 406 18.57 -6.11 -10.68
CA SER A 406 19.53 -6.95 -11.42
C SER A 406 19.85 -6.42 -12.82
N LYS A 407 18.88 -5.77 -13.49
CA LYS A 407 19.07 -5.15 -14.81
C LYS A 407 20.09 -4.02 -14.76
N SER A 408 20.11 -3.25 -13.67
CA SER A 408 21.06 -2.15 -13.47
C SER A 408 22.50 -2.66 -13.31
N LEU A 409 22.71 -3.81 -12.65
CA LEU A 409 24.03 -4.46 -12.62
C LEU A 409 24.41 -5.03 -13.99
N THR A 410 23.50 -5.72 -14.65
CA THR A 410 23.68 -6.27 -16.01
C THR A 410 24.02 -5.16 -17.01
N SER A 411 23.38 -4.00 -16.86
CA SER A 411 23.57 -2.83 -17.71
C SER A 411 25.02 -2.34 -17.65
N LEU A 412 25.63 -2.34 -16.46
CA LEU A 412 27.03 -1.99 -16.30
C LEU A 412 27.96 -2.96 -17.05
N ALA A 413 27.72 -4.28 -16.97
CA ALA A 413 28.46 -5.26 -17.76
C ALA A 413 28.28 -5.05 -19.27
N LEU A 414 27.04 -4.80 -19.71
CA LEU A 414 26.72 -4.55 -21.10
C LEU A 414 27.52 -3.36 -21.64
N ILE A 415 27.52 -2.24 -20.93
CA ILE A 415 28.20 -1.02 -21.40
C ILE A 415 29.72 -1.11 -21.27
N GLN A 416 30.26 -1.94 -20.37
CA GLN A 416 31.70 -2.27 -20.35
C GLN A 416 32.11 -2.94 -21.66
N LEU A 417 31.38 -3.97 -22.11
CA LEU A 417 31.65 -4.65 -23.38
C LEU A 417 31.56 -3.71 -24.59
N VAL A 418 30.63 -2.75 -24.57
CA VAL A 418 30.56 -1.69 -25.59
C VAL A 418 31.79 -0.80 -25.56
N SER A 419 32.20 -0.37 -24.36
CA SER A 419 33.37 0.49 -24.20
C SER A 419 34.67 -0.16 -24.66
N GLU A 420 34.74 -1.50 -24.58
CA GLU A 420 35.86 -2.34 -25.04
C GLU A 420 35.78 -2.66 -26.55
N GLY A 421 34.73 -2.22 -27.26
CA GLY A 421 34.53 -2.52 -28.67
C GLY A 421 34.15 -3.98 -28.97
N LYS A 422 33.76 -4.76 -27.95
CA LYS A 422 33.33 -6.16 -28.09
C LYS A 422 31.85 -6.30 -28.44
N LEU A 423 31.07 -5.26 -28.20
CA LEU A 423 29.63 -5.23 -28.45
C LEU A 423 29.23 -3.92 -29.11
N ASP A 424 28.45 -4.02 -30.18
CA ASP A 424 27.71 -2.95 -30.82
C ASP A 424 26.24 -3.08 -30.41
N LEU A 425 25.70 -2.03 -29.78
CA LEU A 425 24.32 -2.02 -29.28
C LEU A 425 23.29 -2.12 -30.41
N ASP A 426 23.66 -1.71 -31.62
CA ASP A 426 22.76 -1.59 -32.76
C ASP A 426 22.92 -2.72 -33.79
N ALA A 427 23.85 -3.64 -33.56
CA ALA A 427 23.96 -4.86 -34.34
C ALA A 427 22.74 -5.79 -34.12
N PRO A 428 22.32 -6.56 -35.15
CA PRO A 428 21.29 -7.58 -35.00
C PRO A 428 21.68 -8.62 -33.93
N ILE A 429 20.72 -9.07 -33.13
CA ILE A 429 20.96 -9.97 -32.00
C ILE A 429 21.64 -11.29 -32.40
N GLN A 430 21.38 -11.79 -33.61
CA GLN A 430 22.01 -12.98 -34.18
C GLN A 430 23.54 -12.85 -34.34
N THR A 431 24.07 -11.63 -34.36
CA THR A 431 25.53 -11.39 -34.33
C THR A 431 26.17 -11.97 -33.08
N TYR A 432 25.45 -11.90 -31.94
CA TYR A 432 25.96 -12.32 -30.64
C TYR A 432 25.39 -13.66 -30.21
N VAL A 433 24.14 -13.97 -30.57
CA VAL A 433 23.49 -15.24 -30.22
C VAL A 433 22.94 -15.88 -31.50
N PRO A 434 23.79 -16.51 -32.34
CA PRO A 434 23.37 -17.06 -33.63
C PRO A 434 22.27 -18.12 -33.54
N ALA A 435 22.20 -18.84 -32.41
CA ALA A 435 21.19 -19.86 -32.16
C ALA A 435 19.80 -19.27 -31.83
N PHE A 436 19.70 -17.98 -31.49
CA PHE A 436 18.42 -17.38 -31.13
C PHE A 436 17.52 -17.24 -32.36
N PRO A 437 16.26 -17.74 -32.33
CA PRO A 437 15.38 -17.75 -33.50
C PRO A 437 15.17 -16.37 -34.12
N VAL A 438 15.26 -16.31 -35.45
CA VAL A 438 14.98 -15.10 -36.22
C VAL A 438 13.51 -14.73 -36.05
N LYS A 439 13.27 -13.49 -35.61
CA LYS A 439 11.92 -12.93 -35.44
C LYS A 439 11.43 -12.26 -36.71
N LYS A 440 10.13 -11.92 -36.75
CA LYS A 440 9.50 -11.19 -37.87
C LYS A 440 10.24 -9.89 -38.22
N TYR A 441 10.81 -9.22 -37.22
CA TYR A 441 11.63 -8.03 -37.37
C TYR A 441 12.97 -8.24 -36.66
N PRO A 442 14.09 -7.70 -37.18
CA PRO A 442 15.37 -7.75 -36.48
C PRO A 442 15.28 -6.97 -35.17
N VAL A 443 15.97 -7.48 -34.15
CA VAL A 443 16.06 -6.87 -32.82
C VAL A 443 17.52 -6.58 -32.51
N THR A 444 17.80 -5.47 -31.85
CA THR A 444 19.14 -5.09 -31.39
C THR A 444 19.25 -5.11 -29.86
N THR A 445 20.47 -5.18 -29.34
CA THR A 445 20.73 -5.13 -27.90
C THR A 445 20.28 -3.81 -27.27
N ARG A 446 20.36 -2.69 -27.99
CA ARG A 446 19.80 -1.40 -27.57
C ARG A 446 18.29 -1.49 -27.33
N GLN A 447 17.57 -2.10 -28.26
CA GLN A 447 16.12 -2.24 -28.16
C GLN A 447 15.73 -3.18 -27.02
N LEU A 448 16.51 -4.24 -26.76
CA LEU A 448 16.31 -5.10 -25.59
C LEU A 448 16.50 -4.31 -24.29
N ALA A 449 17.62 -3.60 -24.16
CA ALA A 449 17.98 -2.89 -22.93
C ALA A 449 17.05 -1.69 -22.66
N GLY A 450 16.50 -1.09 -23.71
CA GLY A 450 15.55 0.02 -23.65
C GLY A 450 14.06 -0.37 -23.57
N HIS A 451 13.73 -1.67 -23.48
CA HIS A 451 12.34 -2.18 -23.52
C HIS A 451 11.56 -1.78 -24.79
N LEU A 452 12.24 -1.77 -25.92
CA LEU A 452 11.69 -1.42 -27.24
C LEU A 452 11.63 -2.63 -28.19
N ALA A 453 12.02 -3.82 -27.75
CA ALA A 453 12.18 -4.98 -28.63
C ALA A 453 10.88 -5.75 -28.94
N GLY A 454 9.81 -5.56 -28.17
CA GLY A 454 8.53 -6.23 -28.40
C GLY A 454 8.39 -7.63 -27.80
N PHE A 455 9.33 -8.09 -26.97
CA PHE A 455 9.15 -9.33 -26.21
C PHE A 455 8.09 -9.14 -25.13
N ARG A 456 7.30 -10.19 -24.86
CA ARG A 456 6.40 -10.21 -23.70
C ARG A 456 7.19 -10.25 -22.39
N ASP A 457 6.55 -9.94 -21.28
CA ASP A 457 7.03 -10.34 -19.95
C ASP A 457 6.34 -11.64 -19.49
N TYR A 458 6.68 -12.11 -18.30
CA TYR A 458 5.93 -13.18 -17.64
C TYR A 458 4.45 -12.79 -17.45
N ASN A 459 3.55 -13.77 -17.57
CA ASN A 459 2.14 -13.58 -17.25
C ASN A 459 1.89 -13.81 -15.75
N GLU A 460 1.75 -12.76 -14.96
CA GLU A 460 1.51 -12.86 -13.51
C GLU A 460 0.20 -13.56 -13.13
N MET A 461 -0.73 -13.70 -14.08
CA MET A 461 -2.00 -14.41 -13.88
C MET A 461 -1.90 -15.91 -14.20
N ASP A 462 -0.79 -16.35 -14.82
CA ASP A 462 -0.49 -17.76 -15.07
C ASP A 462 0.65 -18.20 -14.15
N TRP A 463 0.30 -18.91 -13.08
CA TRP A 463 1.27 -19.33 -12.06
C TRP A 463 2.42 -20.16 -12.63
N ASN A 464 2.19 -20.95 -13.69
CA ASN A 464 3.22 -21.79 -14.29
C ASN A 464 4.22 -20.99 -15.13
N ASP A 465 3.80 -19.85 -15.68
CA ASP A 465 4.70 -18.94 -16.40
C ASP A 465 5.45 -18.01 -15.44
N PHE A 466 4.77 -17.56 -14.37
CA PHE A 466 5.31 -16.65 -13.38
C PHE A 466 6.30 -17.31 -12.41
N VAL A 467 5.97 -18.52 -11.93
CA VAL A 467 6.80 -19.31 -11.02
C VAL A 467 7.28 -20.58 -11.72
N ARG A 468 8.59 -20.67 -11.93
CA ARG A 468 9.23 -21.82 -12.58
C ARG A 468 10.02 -22.61 -11.57
N THR A 469 10.03 -23.94 -11.70
CA THR A 469 10.81 -24.84 -10.84
C THR A 469 11.96 -25.52 -11.58
N GLU A 470 12.05 -25.36 -12.90
CA GLU A 470 13.16 -25.84 -13.71
C GLU A 470 14.41 -25.00 -13.43
N HIS A 471 15.55 -25.68 -13.26
CA HIS A 471 16.86 -25.05 -13.14
C HIS A 471 17.54 -24.89 -14.49
N PHE A 472 18.26 -23.78 -14.68
CA PHE A 472 19.01 -23.46 -15.89
C PHE A 472 20.48 -23.19 -15.54
N GLU A 473 21.39 -23.92 -16.19
CA GLU A 473 22.83 -23.83 -15.90
C GLU A 473 23.47 -22.54 -16.45
N ASN A 474 22.85 -21.91 -17.46
CA ASN A 474 23.36 -20.69 -18.09
C ASN A 474 22.23 -19.87 -18.76
N ALA A 475 22.52 -18.62 -19.11
CA ALA A 475 21.55 -17.70 -19.70
C ALA A 475 21.12 -18.14 -21.11
N ILE A 476 22.00 -18.77 -21.90
CA ILE A 476 21.63 -19.33 -23.21
C ILE A 476 20.55 -20.42 -23.07
N GLN A 477 20.70 -21.35 -22.13
CA GLN A 477 19.72 -22.41 -21.87
C GLN A 477 18.37 -21.85 -21.41
N ALA A 478 18.39 -20.74 -20.66
CA ALA A 478 17.20 -20.05 -20.18
C ALA A 478 16.35 -19.42 -21.29
N LEU A 479 16.89 -19.21 -22.49
CA LEU A 479 16.15 -18.66 -23.62
C LEU A 479 14.98 -19.55 -24.05
N ARG A 480 15.07 -20.87 -23.81
CA ARG A 480 14.01 -21.86 -24.09
C ARG A 480 12.65 -21.49 -23.47
N VAL A 481 12.64 -20.65 -22.44
CA VAL A 481 11.43 -20.12 -21.80
C VAL A 481 10.57 -19.27 -22.75
N PHE A 482 11.19 -18.53 -23.67
CA PHE A 482 10.48 -17.53 -24.50
C PHE A 482 11.02 -17.41 -25.94
N GLU A 483 12.06 -18.15 -26.32
CA GLU A 483 12.73 -18.01 -27.62
C GLU A 483 11.80 -18.26 -28.81
N ASN A 484 10.69 -18.98 -28.62
CA ASN A 484 9.70 -19.24 -29.67
C ASN A 484 8.52 -18.27 -29.67
N ASP A 485 8.47 -17.34 -28.70
CA ASP A 485 7.38 -16.38 -28.61
C ASP A 485 7.43 -15.34 -29.74
N THR A 486 6.26 -14.91 -30.21
CA THR A 486 6.14 -13.82 -31.18
C THR A 486 6.36 -12.46 -30.54
N LEU A 487 6.86 -11.49 -31.31
CA LEU A 487 6.90 -10.11 -30.86
C LEU A 487 5.49 -9.52 -30.76
N LEU A 488 5.20 -8.83 -29.67
CA LEU A 488 3.93 -8.15 -29.42
C LEU A 488 3.75 -6.90 -30.30
N PHE A 489 4.85 -6.26 -30.68
CA PHE A 489 4.88 -5.07 -31.53
C PHE A 489 6.20 -4.99 -32.31
N LYS A 490 6.28 -4.06 -33.27
CA LYS A 490 7.49 -3.86 -34.07
C LYS A 490 8.61 -3.24 -33.21
N PRO A 491 9.85 -3.75 -33.23
CA PRO A 491 10.93 -3.16 -32.47
C PRO A 491 11.09 -1.66 -32.72
N GLY A 492 11.22 -0.88 -31.64
CA GLY A 492 11.30 0.57 -31.65
C GLY A 492 9.95 1.30 -31.67
N SER A 493 8.82 0.66 -31.99
CA SER A 493 7.54 1.38 -32.12
C SER A 493 6.86 1.68 -30.80
N THR A 494 7.13 0.90 -29.76
CA THR A 494 6.38 0.94 -28.49
C THR A 494 7.33 0.62 -27.34
N PHE A 495 7.16 1.32 -26.21
CA PHE A 495 7.76 0.91 -24.95
C PHE A 495 6.95 -0.23 -24.34
N GLY A 496 7.60 -1.38 -24.12
CA GLY A 496 7.00 -2.55 -23.49
C GLY A 496 8.02 -3.24 -22.61
N TYR A 497 7.85 -3.08 -21.30
CA TYR A 497 8.74 -3.67 -20.30
C TYR A 497 8.79 -5.19 -20.45
N SER A 498 10.00 -5.76 -20.52
CA SER A 498 10.19 -7.20 -20.61
C SER A 498 11.43 -7.64 -19.86
N THR A 499 11.25 -8.52 -18.88
CA THR A 499 12.37 -9.18 -18.21
C THR A 499 13.04 -10.18 -19.14
N PHE A 500 12.30 -10.84 -20.03
CA PHE A 500 12.86 -11.75 -21.03
C PHE A 500 13.82 -11.05 -22.00
N GLY A 501 13.57 -9.79 -22.34
CA GLY A 501 14.53 -9.01 -23.13
C GLY A 501 15.90 -8.89 -22.43
N TRP A 502 15.91 -8.73 -21.10
CA TRP A 502 17.13 -8.71 -20.30
C TRP A 502 17.77 -10.09 -20.10
N ASN A 503 16.97 -11.16 -20.08
CA ASN A 503 17.51 -12.51 -20.07
C ASN A 503 18.30 -12.80 -21.36
N LEU A 504 17.82 -12.30 -22.51
CA LEU A 504 18.57 -12.37 -23.77
C LEU A 504 19.88 -11.56 -23.73
N ILE A 505 19.90 -10.42 -23.04
CA ILE A 505 21.15 -9.68 -22.79
C ILE A 505 22.13 -10.51 -21.96
N GLY A 506 21.65 -11.29 -20.98
CA GLY A 506 22.48 -12.24 -20.25
C GLY A 506 23.18 -13.24 -21.17
N ALA A 507 22.44 -13.82 -22.13
CA ALA A 507 23.02 -14.73 -23.13
C ALA A 507 23.97 -14.02 -24.11
N VAL A 508 23.74 -12.74 -24.44
CA VAL A 508 24.68 -11.92 -25.21
C VAL A 508 26.00 -11.75 -24.46
N ILE A 509 25.94 -11.42 -23.16
CA ILE A 509 27.14 -11.27 -22.31
C ILE A 509 27.91 -12.60 -22.24
N GLU A 510 27.21 -13.72 -22.06
CA GLU A 510 27.83 -15.05 -22.08
C GLU A 510 28.55 -15.32 -23.40
N SER A 511 27.85 -15.11 -24.51
CA SER A 511 28.36 -15.41 -25.86
C SER A 511 29.56 -14.54 -26.23
N VAL A 512 29.50 -13.24 -25.93
CA VAL A 512 30.56 -12.28 -26.24
C VAL A 512 31.79 -12.48 -25.34
N SER A 513 31.58 -12.84 -24.07
CA SER A 513 32.68 -12.97 -23.11
C SER A 513 33.30 -14.37 -23.07
N GLY A 514 32.58 -15.40 -23.52
CA GLY A 514 32.97 -16.81 -23.38
C GLY A 514 32.91 -17.35 -21.94
N ASN A 515 32.32 -16.61 -21.00
CA ASN A 515 32.15 -17.02 -19.59
C ASN A 515 30.66 -17.19 -19.29
N ASN A 516 30.30 -18.03 -18.30
CA ASN A 516 28.94 -18.03 -17.74
C ASN A 516 28.59 -16.63 -17.20
N TYR A 517 27.31 -16.25 -17.27
CA TYR A 517 26.85 -14.92 -16.89
C TYR A 517 27.28 -14.56 -15.46
N LEU A 518 27.08 -15.48 -14.49
CA LEU A 518 27.44 -15.21 -13.10
C LEU A 518 28.95 -15.08 -12.91
N ASP A 519 29.75 -15.86 -13.63
CA ASP A 519 31.22 -15.78 -13.58
C ASP A 519 31.72 -14.46 -14.16
N TYR A 520 31.15 -14.03 -15.29
CA TYR A 520 31.46 -12.74 -15.89
C TYR A 520 31.13 -11.60 -14.93
N MET A 521 29.93 -11.62 -14.32
CA MET A 521 29.50 -10.61 -13.37
C MET A 521 30.41 -10.59 -12.13
N ALA A 522 30.74 -11.75 -11.56
CA ALA A 522 31.62 -11.86 -10.40
C ALA A 522 33.01 -11.28 -10.69
N LYS A 523 33.59 -11.61 -11.84
CA LYS A 523 34.95 -11.21 -12.23
C LYS A 523 35.06 -9.75 -12.64
N ASN A 524 34.12 -9.24 -13.44
CA ASN A 524 34.25 -7.95 -14.12
C ASN A 524 33.42 -6.83 -13.51
N VAL A 525 32.39 -7.17 -12.72
CA VAL A 525 31.50 -6.19 -12.08
C VAL A 525 31.62 -6.24 -10.56
N TRP A 526 31.30 -7.37 -9.93
CA TRP A 526 31.17 -7.43 -8.47
C TRP A 526 32.51 -7.30 -7.75
N LYS A 527 33.51 -8.11 -8.11
CA LYS A 527 34.83 -8.07 -7.46
C LYS A 527 35.55 -6.73 -7.64
N PRO A 528 35.61 -6.12 -8.84
CA PRO A 528 36.27 -4.82 -9.02
C PRO A 528 35.59 -3.67 -8.27
N LEU A 529 34.27 -3.74 -8.07
CA LEU A 529 33.51 -2.74 -7.31
C LEU A 529 33.40 -3.05 -5.81
N GLY A 530 33.98 -4.16 -5.34
CA GLY A 530 33.90 -4.58 -3.93
C GLY A 530 32.50 -4.99 -3.49
N LEU A 531 31.69 -5.55 -4.39
CA LEU A 531 30.33 -6.04 -4.14
C LEU A 531 30.37 -7.47 -3.59
N HIS A 532 30.87 -7.63 -2.36
CA HIS A 532 31.17 -8.92 -1.76
C HIS A 532 29.92 -9.75 -1.37
N HIS A 533 28.76 -9.11 -1.30
CA HIS A 533 27.49 -9.73 -0.93
C HIS A 533 26.51 -9.78 -2.11
N THR A 534 27.01 -9.76 -3.35
CA THR A 534 26.18 -9.87 -4.55
C THR A 534 26.40 -11.21 -5.26
N SER A 535 25.32 -11.91 -5.59
CA SER A 535 25.38 -13.22 -6.26
C SER A 535 24.07 -13.58 -6.95
N GLY A 536 24.02 -14.68 -7.72
CA GLY A 536 22.74 -15.27 -8.17
C GLY A 536 21.97 -15.93 -7.02
N ASP A 537 20.64 -15.88 -7.07
CA ASP A 537 19.75 -16.64 -6.17
C ASP A 537 19.71 -18.13 -6.57
N ASP A 538 20.82 -18.83 -6.36
CA ASP A 538 20.94 -20.26 -6.63
C ASP A 538 20.50 -21.08 -5.41
N ILE A 539 19.32 -21.66 -5.48
CA ILE A 539 18.72 -22.47 -4.40
C ILE A 539 19.45 -23.79 -4.15
N ARG A 540 20.31 -24.26 -5.09
CA ARG A 540 21.10 -25.48 -4.93
C ARG A 540 22.27 -25.28 -3.96
N HIS A 541 22.72 -24.04 -3.80
CA HIS A 541 23.84 -23.67 -2.95
C HIS A 541 23.34 -22.84 -1.77
N ALA A 542 23.17 -23.47 -0.61
CA ALA A 542 22.68 -22.81 0.59
C ALA A 542 23.56 -21.59 0.96
N LYS A 543 22.92 -20.42 1.05
CA LYS A 543 23.54 -19.19 1.55
C LYS A 543 22.99 -18.91 2.94
N THR A 544 23.84 -19.02 3.95
CA THR A 544 23.44 -18.93 5.37
C THR A 544 22.91 -17.54 5.77
N ASN A 545 23.29 -16.50 5.04
CA ASN A 545 22.84 -15.12 5.24
C ASN A 545 21.69 -14.71 4.31
N ARG A 546 21.11 -15.62 3.54
CA ARG A 546 19.95 -15.31 2.69
C ARG A 546 18.68 -15.20 3.52
N SER A 547 17.95 -14.10 3.34
CA SER A 547 16.64 -13.92 3.98
C SER A 547 15.64 -14.99 3.51
N LYS A 548 14.73 -15.37 4.40
CA LYS A 548 13.44 -15.93 4.00
C LYS A 548 12.60 -14.83 3.35
N PHE A 549 11.72 -15.21 2.44
CA PHE A 549 10.86 -14.28 1.71
C PHE A 549 9.41 -14.52 2.06
N TYR A 550 8.62 -13.45 2.07
CA TYR A 550 7.24 -13.49 2.55
C TYR A 550 6.31 -12.84 1.55
N ASP A 551 5.16 -13.46 1.30
CA ASP A 551 4.17 -12.86 0.42
C ASP A 551 3.38 -11.71 1.07
N ALA A 552 2.52 -11.08 0.28
CA ALA A 552 1.65 -10.01 0.76
C ALA A 552 0.63 -10.47 1.83
N THR A 553 0.44 -11.77 2.09
CA THR A 553 -0.35 -12.25 3.23
C THR A 553 0.51 -12.44 4.49
N GLY A 554 1.84 -12.41 4.32
CA GLY A 554 2.81 -12.62 5.36
C GLY A 554 3.25 -14.06 5.54
N GLN A 555 2.86 -14.96 4.63
CA GLN A 555 3.31 -16.35 4.64
C GLN A 555 4.69 -16.45 4.00
N GLU A 556 5.52 -17.35 4.52
CA GLU A 556 6.81 -17.67 3.91
C GLU A 556 6.56 -18.19 2.48
N ASN A 557 7.24 -17.60 1.50
CA ASN A 557 7.08 -17.91 0.10
C ASN A 557 8.44 -17.92 -0.60
N GLU A 558 9.06 -19.10 -0.62
CA GLU A 558 10.33 -19.35 -1.29
C GLU A 558 10.17 -20.05 -2.64
N LEU A 559 8.99 -20.01 -3.23
CA LEU A 559 8.70 -20.80 -4.42
C LEU A 559 9.52 -20.35 -5.64
N GLY A 560 9.94 -21.35 -6.41
CA GLY A 560 10.55 -21.19 -7.73
C GLY A 560 12.07 -21.06 -7.76
N ASP A 561 12.60 -21.36 -8.93
CA ASP A 561 14.00 -21.22 -9.33
C ASP A 561 14.16 -19.91 -10.13
N TRP A 562 15.20 -19.13 -9.80
CA TRP A 562 15.45 -17.80 -10.36
C TRP A 562 16.58 -17.80 -11.41
N SER A 563 17.17 -18.96 -11.70
CA SER A 563 18.30 -19.12 -12.63
C SER A 563 17.99 -18.69 -14.05
N TYR A 564 16.75 -18.87 -14.50
CA TYR A 564 16.33 -18.45 -15.85
C TYR A 564 16.40 -16.93 -16.07
N LYS A 565 16.47 -16.14 -14.99
CA LYS A 565 16.39 -14.68 -15.05
C LYS A 565 17.48 -13.96 -14.26
N TYR A 566 18.67 -14.54 -14.06
CA TYR A 566 19.74 -13.84 -13.34
C TYR A 566 20.01 -12.42 -13.86
N ALA A 567 20.10 -12.22 -15.18
CA ALA A 567 20.28 -10.89 -15.79
C ALA A 567 19.07 -9.96 -15.59
N GLY A 568 17.86 -10.51 -15.70
CA GLY A 568 16.62 -9.72 -15.63
C GLY A 568 16.07 -9.48 -14.22
N GLY A 569 16.38 -10.33 -13.25
CA GLY A 569 15.73 -10.29 -11.94
C GLY A 569 16.22 -11.26 -10.87
N GLY A 570 17.18 -12.14 -11.16
CA GLY A 570 17.55 -13.30 -10.34
C GLY A 570 18.68 -13.10 -9.34
N LEU A 571 19.15 -11.87 -9.11
CA LEU A 571 20.27 -11.63 -8.21
C LEU A 571 19.83 -11.39 -6.76
N LEU A 572 20.77 -11.66 -5.85
CA LEU A 572 20.78 -11.31 -4.45
C LEU A 572 21.81 -10.21 -4.20
N SER A 573 21.54 -9.29 -3.25
CA SER A 573 22.52 -8.29 -2.81
C SER A 573 22.19 -7.75 -1.40
N THR A 574 22.98 -6.77 -0.95
CA THR A 574 22.73 -5.91 0.22
C THR A 574 22.63 -4.45 -0.21
N THR A 575 22.00 -3.61 0.59
CA THR A 575 21.90 -2.17 0.27
C THR A 575 23.27 -1.48 0.22
N GLN A 576 24.23 -1.93 1.03
CA GLN A 576 25.59 -1.39 1.01
C GLN A 576 26.31 -1.66 -0.31
N ASP A 577 26.15 -2.86 -0.88
CA ASP A 577 26.70 -3.17 -2.20
C ASP A 577 26.01 -2.39 -3.31
N LEU A 578 24.68 -2.24 -3.26
CA LEU A 578 23.95 -1.42 -4.22
C LEU A 578 24.34 0.07 -4.16
N VAL A 579 24.63 0.59 -2.96
CA VAL A 579 25.17 1.95 -2.81
C VAL A 579 26.56 2.08 -3.44
N LYS A 580 27.45 1.08 -3.29
CA LYS A 580 28.75 1.07 -3.98
C LYS A 580 28.59 1.09 -5.49
N LEU A 581 27.62 0.34 -6.04
CA LEU A 581 27.30 0.39 -7.47
C LEU A 581 26.86 1.80 -7.91
N GLY A 582 25.93 2.42 -7.17
CA GLY A 582 25.47 3.78 -7.48
C GLY A 582 26.60 4.82 -7.40
N ASN A 583 27.46 4.70 -6.39
CA ASN A 583 28.64 5.55 -6.25
C ASN A 583 29.65 5.33 -7.37
N ALA A 584 29.87 4.08 -7.82
CA ALA A 584 30.72 3.79 -8.96
C ALA A 584 30.19 4.41 -10.27
N LEU A 585 28.87 4.52 -10.43
CA LEU A 585 28.27 5.19 -11.59
C LEU A 585 28.38 6.72 -11.50
N LEU A 586 28.31 7.30 -10.30
CA LEU A 586 28.47 8.74 -10.09
C LEU A 586 29.93 9.21 -10.22
N TYR A 587 30.85 8.51 -9.57
CA TYR A 587 32.23 8.97 -9.34
C TYR A 587 33.29 8.03 -9.89
N GLY A 588 32.93 6.80 -10.24
CA GLY A 588 33.89 5.79 -10.63
C GLY A 588 34.46 6.03 -12.03
N ASN A 589 35.67 5.52 -12.23
CA ASN A 589 36.34 5.51 -13.54
C ASN A 589 36.22 4.16 -14.24
N THR A 590 35.32 3.30 -13.78
CA THR A 590 35.11 1.94 -14.31
C THR A 590 34.70 1.98 -15.79
N ILE A 591 34.03 3.05 -16.21
CA ILE A 591 33.64 3.28 -17.60
C ILE A 591 33.86 4.76 -17.94
N PRO A 592 34.40 5.09 -19.14
CA PRO A 592 34.50 6.48 -19.58
C PRO A 592 33.14 7.21 -19.55
N PRO A 593 33.08 8.50 -19.15
CA PRO A 593 31.82 9.24 -19.00
C PRO A 593 30.89 9.16 -20.23
N LYS A 594 31.44 9.23 -21.44
CA LYS A 594 30.66 9.14 -22.69
C LYS A 594 29.82 7.86 -22.81
N TYR A 595 30.30 6.73 -22.28
CA TYR A 595 29.59 5.45 -22.32
C TYR A 595 28.65 5.32 -21.12
N ARG A 596 29.02 5.84 -19.96
CA ARG A 596 28.12 5.96 -18.81
C ARG A 596 26.86 6.75 -19.18
N ASP A 597 27.01 7.87 -19.88
CA ASP A 597 25.88 8.75 -20.23
C ASP A 597 24.86 8.03 -21.15
N ILE A 598 25.28 7.00 -21.91
CA ILE A 598 24.38 6.15 -22.71
C ILE A 598 23.39 5.40 -21.80
N LEU A 599 23.81 4.97 -20.61
CA LEU A 599 22.94 4.24 -19.68
C LEU A 599 21.74 5.07 -19.23
N PHE A 600 21.95 6.38 -19.07
CA PHE A 600 21.02 7.31 -18.48
C PHE A 600 20.33 8.22 -19.50
N THR A 601 20.55 7.99 -20.80
CA THR A 601 19.85 8.68 -21.88
C THR A 601 18.52 7.99 -22.15
N SER A 602 17.40 8.71 -22.01
CA SER A 602 16.08 8.16 -22.33
C SER A 602 16.08 7.65 -23.77
N GLN A 603 15.64 6.40 -23.94
CA GLN A 603 15.38 5.87 -25.27
C GLN A 603 14.16 6.57 -25.88
N ARG A 604 14.03 6.45 -27.20
CA ARG A 604 12.94 7.03 -27.97
C ARG A 604 12.29 5.99 -28.85
N THR A 605 10.97 6.06 -28.95
CA THR A 605 10.24 5.30 -29.97
C THR A 605 10.52 5.87 -31.36
N THR A 606 10.18 5.12 -32.41
CA THR A 606 10.45 5.51 -33.80
C THR A 606 9.73 6.78 -34.25
N ASP A 607 8.68 7.20 -33.54
CA ASP A 607 7.97 8.47 -33.74
C ASP A 607 8.57 9.64 -32.91
N GLY A 608 9.66 9.37 -32.17
CA GLY A 608 10.43 10.38 -31.44
C GLY A 608 10.03 10.59 -29.98
N GLN A 609 9.02 9.89 -29.45
CA GLN A 609 8.60 10.05 -28.05
C GLN A 609 9.64 9.50 -27.08
N GLU A 610 9.95 10.24 -26.01
CA GLU A 610 10.81 9.75 -24.93
C GLU A 610 10.08 8.72 -24.07
N THR A 611 10.78 7.64 -23.71
CA THR A 611 10.23 6.57 -22.88
C THR A 611 10.38 6.80 -21.38
N GLY A 612 11.23 7.76 -20.96
CA GLY A 612 11.65 7.89 -19.56
C GLY A 612 12.49 6.71 -19.05
N TYR A 613 13.03 5.90 -19.97
CA TYR A 613 13.83 4.71 -19.64
C TYR A 613 15.10 4.67 -20.51
N GLY A 614 16.25 4.59 -19.85
CA GLY A 614 17.55 4.40 -20.48
C GLY A 614 17.89 2.93 -20.70
N LEU A 615 19.15 2.55 -20.56
CA LEU A 615 19.55 1.14 -20.64
C LEU A 615 19.57 0.56 -19.22
N GLY A 616 18.45 0.00 -18.77
CA GLY A 616 18.35 -0.62 -17.43
C GLY A 616 18.13 0.35 -16.28
N TRP A 617 17.65 1.56 -16.58
CA TRP A 617 17.39 2.64 -15.64
C TRP A 617 16.16 3.43 -16.05
N TYR A 618 15.24 3.68 -15.11
CA TYR A 618 14.30 4.78 -15.25
C TYR A 618 15.06 6.10 -15.08
N VAL A 619 14.69 7.10 -15.88
CA VAL A 619 15.34 8.41 -15.90
C VAL A 619 14.29 9.50 -15.90
N GLY A 620 14.47 10.50 -15.05
CA GLY A 620 13.50 11.59 -14.95
C GLY A 620 13.79 12.57 -13.84
N LYS A 621 12.72 13.10 -13.25
CA LYS A 621 12.76 13.97 -12.09
C LYS A 621 11.81 13.46 -11.01
N ASP A 622 12.18 13.69 -9.76
CA ASP A 622 11.30 13.44 -8.62
C ASP A 622 10.19 14.52 -8.51
N LYS A 623 9.29 14.38 -7.54
CA LYS A 623 8.20 15.35 -7.29
C LYS A 623 8.68 16.78 -6.95
N ASN A 624 9.94 16.92 -6.52
CA ASN A 624 10.56 18.19 -6.15
C ASN A 624 11.45 18.76 -7.28
N GLY A 625 11.49 18.09 -8.44
CA GLY A 625 12.23 18.53 -9.63
C GLY A 625 13.69 18.09 -9.70
N HIS A 626 14.18 17.29 -8.73
CA HIS A 626 15.56 16.78 -8.69
C HIS A 626 15.73 15.68 -9.73
N ARG A 627 16.83 15.72 -10.51
CA ARG A 627 17.13 14.67 -11.49
C ARG A 627 17.38 13.36 -10.77
N ILE A 628 16.79 12.28 -11.29
CA ILE A 628 16.90 10.95 -10.70
C ILE A 628 17.12 9.89 -11.79
N TRP A 629 18.02 8.95 -11.50
CA TRP A 629 18.15 7.66 -12.17
C TRP A 629 17.81 6.57 -11.16
N TYR A 630 16.90 5.67 -11.50
CA TYR A 630 16.52 4.64 -10.55
C TYR A 630 16.08 3.34 -11.21
N HIS A 631 16.06 2.27 -10.42
CA HIS A 631 15.32 1.08 -10.78
C HIS A 631 14.59 0.54 -9.54
N ALA A 632 13.34 0.14 -9.72
CA ALA A 632 12.55 -0.56 -8.72
C ALA A 632 12.42 -2.04 -9.09
N GLY A 633 12.47 -2.93 -8.11
CA GLY A 633 12.29 -4.35 -8.31
C GLY A 633 11.16 -4.87 -7.43
N ASP A 634 10.15 -5.42 -8.06
CA ASP A 634 8.98 -6.00 -7.40
C ASP A 634 8.90 -7.50 -7.70
N SER A 635 8.57 -8.28 -6.68
CA SER A 635 8.12 -9.65 -6.83
C SER A 635 7.08 -9.94 -5.74
N PHE A 636 6.34 -11.03 -5.89
CA PHE A 636 5.34 -11.45 -4.90
C PHE A 636 5.90 -11.65 -3.47
N SER A 637 7.22 -11.70 -3.28
CA SER A 637 7.86 -12.00 -1.99
C SER A 637 9.05 -11.11 -1.61
N SER A 638 9.35 -10.08 -2.40
CA SER A 638 10.49 -9.17 -2.14
C SER A 638 10.32 -7.84 -2.86
N SER A 639 10.91 -6.78 -2.30
CA SER A 639 10.95 -5.45 -2.89
C SER A 639 12.36 -4.88 -2.87
N SER A 640 12.73 -4.11 -3.89
CA SER A 640 14.03 -3.47 -3.98
C SER A 640 13.96 -2.13 -4.70
N TYR A 641 14.85 -1.22 -4.31
CA TYR A 641 15.03 0.06 -4.96
C TYR A 641 16.50 0.46 -4.95
N LEU A 642 16.96 1.05 -6.05
CA LEU A 642 18.22 1.77 -6.14
C LEU A 642 17.95 3.11 -6.82
N LEU A 643 18.19 4.21 -6.10
CA LEU A 643 17.98 5.58 -6.53
C LEU A 643 19.31 6.31 -6.54
N ILE A 644 19.57 7.07 -7.60
CA ILE A 644 20.74 7.90 -7.79
C ILE A 644 20.27 9.30 -8.17
N TYR A 645 20.60 10.29 -7.34
CA TYR A 645 20.36 11.70 -7.58
C TYR A 645 21.70 12.36 -7.94
N PRO A 646 22.04 12.44 -9.24
CA PRO A 646 23.36 12.89 -9.66
C PRO A 646 23.68 14.34 -9.31
N ASP A 647 22.69 15.23 -9.32
CA ASP A 647 22.90 16.65 -8.99
C ASP A 647 23.06 16.87 -7.48
N ASP A 648 22.43 16.02 -6.67
CA ASP A 648 22.53 15.99 -5.20
C ASP A 648 23.68 15.13 -4.68
N GLN A 649 24.40 14.42 -5.56
CA GLN A 649 25.48 13.52 -5.17
C GLN A 649 25.03 12.40 -4.22
N LEU A 650 23.76 11.98 -4.34
CA LEU A 650 23.07 11.11 -3.39
C LEU A 650 22.72 9.76 -4.01
N VAL A 651 22.94 8.68 -3.25
CA VAL A 651 22.55 7.31 -3.60
C VAL A 651 21.79 6.69 -2.44
N ILE A 652 20.64 6.09 -2.74
CA ILE A 652 19.79 5.40 -1.77
C ILE A 652 19.51 3.99 -2.29
N ALA A 653 19.74 2.99 -1.46
CA ALA A 653 19.33 1.62 -1.73
C ALA A 653 18.41 1.10 -0.62
N PHE A 654 17.35 0.39 -0.98
CA PHE A 654 16.40 -0.21 -0.05
C PHE A 654 16.06 -1.62 -0.51
N LEU A 655 15.99 -2.56 0.43
CA LEU A 655 15.64 -3.96 0.20
C LEU A 655 14.69 -4.44 1.28
N ALA A 656 13.68 -5.23 0.90
CA ALA A 656 12.72 -5.81 1.83
C ALA A 656 12.38 -7.25 1.44
N ASN A 657 12.14 -8.10 2.44
CA ASN A 657 11.78 -9.52 2.25
C ASN A 657 10.26 -9.75 2.12
N SER A 658 9.55 -8.75 1.60
CA SER A 658 8.14 -8.83 1.23
C SER A 658 7.85 -7.86 0.10
N GLN A 659 6.78 -8.13 -0.66
CA GLN A 659 6.21 -7.20 -1.63
C GLN A 659 5.73 -5.89 -0.97
N ASP A 660 5.39 -5.88 0.32
CA ASP A 660 4.89 -4.65 0.97
C ASP A 660 5.90 -3.49 0.93
N GLY A 661 7.20 -3.80 0.81
CA GLY A 661 8.26 -2.81 0.70
C GLY A 661 8.11 -1.86 -0.50
N VAL A 662 7.37 -2.24 -1.55
CA VAL A 662 7.09 -1.35 -2.69
C VAL A 662 6.36 -0.07 -2.27
N ALA A 663 5.62 -0.10 -1.16
CA ALA A 663 4.85 1.04 -0.67
C ALA A 663 5.68 2.04 0.14
N PHE A 664 6.97 1.79 0.37
CA PHE A 664 7.82 2.70 1.14
C PHE A 664 8.16 3.95 0.33
N ASP A 665 7.82 5.12 0.87
CA ASP A 665 8.08 6.41 0.24
C ASP A 665 9.56 6.81 0.43
N LEU A 666 10.44 6.25 -0.41
CA LEU A 666 11.87 6.54 -0.40
C LEU A 666 12.21 7.98 -0.78
N GLN A 667 11.28 8.72 -1.39
CA GLN A 667 11.51 10.12 -1.69
C GLN A 667 11.56 10.97 -0.43
N LYS A 668 10.77 10.62 0.60
CA LYS A 668 10.90 11.26 1.94
C LYS A 668 12.28 11.05 2.56
N ILE A 669 12.93 9.92 2.27
CA ILE A 669 14.33 9.72 2.67
C ILE A 669 15.23 10.65 1.87
N GLY A 670 15.05 10.73 0.55
CA GLY A 670 15.79 11.67 -0.32
C GLY A 670 15.74 13.11 0.15
N GLU A 671 14.55 13.62 0.49
CA GLU A 671 14.32 14.98 0.99
C GLU A 671 15.17 15.36 2.21
N LEU A 672 15.53 14.39 3.04
CA LEU A 672 16.36 14.62 4.23
C LEU A 672 17.85 14.86 3.87
N PHE A 673 18.27 14.42 2.69
CA PHE A 673 19.67 14.39 2.27
C PHE A 673 19.96 15.12 0.96
N TYR A 674 18.98 15.78 0.34
CA TYR A 674 19.19 16.64 -0.83
C TYR A 674 20.21 17.73 -0.55
N LYS A 675 20.90 18.14 -1.61
CA LYS A 675 21.84 19.24 -1.53
C LYS A 675 21.05 20.54 -1.37
N LYS A 676 21.27 21.22 -0.25
CA LYS A 676 20.65 22.51 0.07
C LYS A 676 21.13 23.63 -0.84
#